data_AF-A0A954D516-F1
#
_entry.id   AF-A0A954D516-F1
#
_cell.length_a   1.000
_cell.length_b   1.000
_cell.length_c   1.000
_cell.angle_alpha   90.00
_cell.angle_beta   90.00
_cell.angle_gamma   90.00
#
_symmetry.space_group_name_H-M   'P 1'
#
loop_
_entity.id
_entity.type
_entity.pdbx_description
1 polymer ?
#
loop_
_entity_poly.entity_id
_entity_poly.type
_entity_poly.pdbx_seq_one_letter_code
_entity_poly.pdbx_strand_id
1 'polypeptide(L)'
;MPRALWSILVSLTVISTLRATDPGPLERALERAGGNRDALERALGECSERERVGMRFLIENMPQRDLETLGAEFLIAHVRTAYTNWDTVPWKERIPEAIFLDAVLPYSNVNERRDTWREDFHRRFGEWVRSEPSISRAAAILNQRVFGQVGVKYSTKRPKPDQSPYESMEAGLASCTGLSILLIDACRAVGIPARFVGTPRWSDDSGNHSWVEVWDDGWHFTGAAEPTGDRLDEAWFVERARGAKRGDPRYGIFAVSFRRTPLRFPLVWDSGYDDLSAVDVTDRYTDRVVDVPSGKVRVRFRVIGPGRRRLTTDLEILDATGSVVATARTKDERFDANDHVTLLLDEKGDYRARARANRAAAETRFTAEEDEQLVTIDLLAQPSSGSKPIWGAAPGPIAALERYLLEPRETRAPLMDQEFATTSLDREEAERATVLLWDDLARHIRDTRADEVKEQRLRLGDREMRFAARTFGDAPPNGRSLFISMHGGGGTTSDVNDQQWLNQQRLYEPAEGIYLAPRAPTDTWDLWHQSHIDAFFDRWISNLIVFENVDPDRVYLMGYSAGGDGVFQLAPRMADRFAAAAMMAGHPNETSPLGLRNLGFTLHMGGRDAAYHRNDVARQWEKKLDELRAADPEGYPHWVEIHEDKGHWMDREDAAAVPWMAQFRRDVTPSRVVWVQDDVTHSRFYWLKVDAPKPRSTVIATCDGQTITIESTDVDAITLRLRDDLVSLEDPVRVIHEGAVRFEGLAPRTIATIEKTLAEREDPRGAFSAEVSITLPAQR
;
A
#
# COMPACT_ATOMS: atom_id res chain seq x y z
N MET A 1 -105.33 39.11 9.05
CA MET A 1 -106.11 38.41 7.99
C MET A 1 -105.12 37.66 7.10
N PRO A 2 -105.46 36.46 6.61
CA PRO A 2 -104.80 35.22 7.06
C PRO A 2 -103.98 34.51 5.96
N ARG A 3 -103.10 33.57 6.34
CA ARG A 3 -102.93 32.29 5.60
C ARG A 3 -102.21 31.22 6.43
N ALA A 4 -102.94 30.11 6.54
CA ALA A 4 -102.74 28.80 7.15
C ALA A 4 -101.31 28.23 7.34
N LEU A 5 -101.12 27.67 8.54
CA LEU A 5 -100.19 26.61 8.91
C LEU A 5 -100.71 25.25 8.42
N TRP A 6 -99.86 24.43 7.77
CA TRP A 6 -99.99 22.97 7.75
C TRP A 6 -98.58 22.33 7.70
N SER A 7 -98.39 21.35 8.58
CA SER A 7 -97.22 20.48 8.71
C SER A 7 -97.26 19.33 7.68
N ILE A 8 -96.10 18.84 7.23
CA ILE A 8 -95.82 17.43 6.84
C ILE A 8 -94.28 17.21 6.86
N LEU A 9 -93.85 16.11 7.48
CA LEU A 9 -92.50 15.54 7.45
C LEU A 9 -92.18 14.94 6.06
N VAL A 10 -91.00 15.22 5.51
CA VAL A 10 -90.28 14.31 4.59
C VAL A 10 -88.79 14.40 4.89
N SER A 11 -88.18 13.24 5.13
CA SER A 11 -86.75 13.04 5.34
C SER A 11 -85.93 13.40 4.09
N LEU A 12 -84.87 14.19 4.25
CA LEU A 12 -83.74 14.23 3.31
C LEU A 12 -82.44 14.14 4.08
N THR A 13 -81.81 12.98 3.98
CA THR A 13 -80.44 12.69 4.38
C THR A 13 -79.49 13.59 3.58
N VAL A 14 -78.89 14.59 4.22
CA VAL A 14 -77.71 15.28 3.69
C VAL A 14 -76.50 14.73 4.43
N ILE A 15 -75.81 13.79 3.78
CA ILE A 15 -74.47 13.36 4.16
C ILE A 15 -73.57 14.59 3.98
N SER A 16 -73.18 15.25 5.08
CA SER A 16 -72.05 16.16 5.05
C SER A 16 -70.79 15.32 4.99
N THR A 17 -70.19 15.22 3.81
CA THR A 17 -68.84 14.70 3.64
C THR A 17 -67.88 15.61 4.41
N LEU A 18 -67.47 15.16 5.60
CA LEU A 18 -66.29 15.67 6.28
C LEU A 18 -65.11 15.56 5.32
N ARG A 19 -64.59 16.71 4.87
CA ARG A 19 -63.27 16.78 4.24
C ARG A 19 -62.26 16.35 5.30
N ALA A 20 -61.71 15.14 5.16
CA ALA A 20 -60.55 14.72 5.93
C ALA A 20 -59.43 15.75 5.71
N THR A 21 -58.93 16.34 6.80
CA THR A 21 -57.70 17.13 6.80
C THR A 21 -56.56 16.22 6.37
N ASP A 22 -55.84 16.60 5.31
CA ASP A 22 -54.64 15.88 4.85
C ASP A 22 -53.66 15.74 6.04
N PRO A 23 -53.31 14.51 6.48
CA PRO A 23 -52.37 14.32 7.58
C PRO A 23 -51.04 14.97 7.24
N GLY A 24 -50.46 15.72 8.19
CA GLY A 24 -49.18 16.42 7.96
C GLY A 24 -48.02 15.46 7.62
N PRO A 25 -46.87 15.97 7.13
CA PRO A 25 -45.75 15.14 6.68
C PRO A 25 -45.28 14.09 7.69
N LEU A 26 -45.20 14.46 8.97
CA LEU A 26 -44.83 13.55 10.05
C LEU A 26 -45.83 12.40 10.22
N GLU A 27 -47.13 12.70 10.26
CA GLU A 27 -48.15 11.67 10.46
C GLU A 27 -48.13 10.67 9.29
N ARG A 28 -47.98 11.15 8.05
CA ARG A 28 -47.83 10.26 6.88
C ARG A 28 -46.59 9.37 6.98
N ALA A 29 -45.48 9.87 7.52
CA ALA A 29 -44.28 9.07 7.73
C ALA A 29 -44.51 8.01 8.83
N LEU A 30 -45.19 8.36 9.92
CA LEU A 30 -45.55 7.43 10.99
C LEU A 30 -46.55 6.35 10.53
N GLU A 31 -47.52 6.71 9.68
CA GLU A 31 -48.41 5.74 9.03
C GLU A 31 -47.63 4.76 8.16
N ARG A 32 -46.68 5.27 7.36
CA ARG A 32 -45.80 4.45 6.52
C ARG A 32 -44.85 3.55 7.31
N ALA A 33 -44.50 3.91 8.55
CA ALA A 33 -43.66 3.08 9.42
C ALA A 33 -44.35 1.77 9.86
N GLY A 34 -45.69 1.69 9.75
CA GLY A 34 -46.45 0.50 10.10
C GLY A 34 -46.18 0.05 11.54
N GLY A 35 -45.70 -1.18 11.70
CA GLY A 35 -45.41 -1.77 13.01
C GLY A 35 -44.29 -1.08 13.81
N ASN A 36 -43.48 -0.22 13.17
CA ASN A 36 -42.39 0.49 13.82
C ASN A 36 -42.78 1.89 14.34
N ARG A 37 -44.06 2.30 14.19
CA ARG A 37 -44.57 3.61 14.61
C ARG A 37 -44.19 3.96 16.06
N ASP A 38 -44.41 3.03 17.00
CA ASP A 38 -44.16 3.26 18.42
C ASP A 38 -42.69 3.61 18.71
N ALA A 39 -41.75 2.98 17.99
CA ALA A 39 -40.33 3.30 18.14
C ALA A 39 -40.01 4.73 17.66
N LEU A 40 -40.60 5.16 16.55
CA LEU A 40 -40.40 6.51 16.03
C LEU A 40 -41.04 7.60 16.92
N GLU A 41 -42.23 7.33 17.46
CA GLU A 41 -42.89 8.21 18.43
C GLU A 41 -42.08 8.30 19.74
N ARG A 42 -41.52 7.18 20.20
CA ARG A 42 -40.61 7.15 21.34
C ARG A 42 -39.35 7.99 21.10
N ALA A 43 -38.75 7.86 19.91
CA ALA A 43 -37.59 8.67 19.51
C ALA A 43 -37.88 10.17 19.55
N LEU A 44 -39.07 10.60 19.11
CA LEU A 44 -39.53 12.00 19.19
C LEU A 44 -39.78 12.48 20.63
N GLY A 45 -40.30 11.60 21.48
CA GLY A 45 -40.62 11.89 22.88
C GLY A 45 -39.39 12.04 23.76
N GLU A 46 -38.37 11.21 23.54
CA GLU A 46 -37.13 11.18 24.34
C GLU A 46 -36.09 12.24 23.93
N CYS A 47 -36.22 12.82 22.73
CA CYS A 47 -35.39 13.95 22.30
C CYS A 47 -35.74 15.24 23.07
N SER A 48 -34.72 16.05 23.37
CA SER A 48 -34.90 17.43 23.82
C SER A 48 -35.65 18.28 22.77
N GLU A 49 -36.16 19.44 23.15
CA GLU A 49 -36.91 20.32 22.23
C GLU A 49 -36.11 20.67 20.97
N ARG A 50 -34.81 20.94 21.11
CA ARG A 50 -33.90 21.23 19.99
C ARG A 50 -33.64 19.98 19.14
N GLU A 51 -33.35 18.84 19.75
CA GLU A 51 -33.11 17.58 19.03
C GLU A 51 -34.37 17.10 18.28
N ARG A 52 -35.56 17.39 18.82
CA ARG A 52 -36.85 16.98 18.23
C ARG A 52 -37.07 17.57 16.84
N VAL A 53 -36.54 18.77 16.57
CA VAL A 53 -36.55 19.36 15.22
C VAL A 53 -35.79 18.45 14.24
N GLY A 54 -34.60 18.00 14.64
CA GLY A 54 -33.78 17.07 13.85
C GLY A 54 -34.40 15.68 13.72
N MET A 55 -34.89 15.11 14.81
CA MET A 55 -35.56 13.81 14.81
C MET A 55 -36.78 13.81 13.89
N ARG A 56 -37.61 14.85 13.99
CA ARG A 56 -38.76 15.03 13.10
C ARG A 56 -38.32 15.13 11.63
N PHE A 57 -37.29 15.92 11.34
CA PHE A 57 -36.75 16.02 9.99
C PHE A 57 -36.31 14.65 9.44
N LEU A 58 -35.60 13.84 10.24
CA LEU A 58 -35.19 12.50 9.81
C LEU A 58 -36.42 11.62 9.52
N ILE A 59 -37.40 11.55 10.42
CA ILE A 59 -38.61 10.72 10.24
C ILE A 59 -39.41 11.15 9.02
N GLU A 60 -39.61 12.46 8.82
CA GLU A 60 -40.37 12.96 7.68
C GLU A 60 -39.73 12.63 6.32
N ASN A 61 -38.41 12.36 6.30
CA ASN A 61 -37.67 12.32 5.05
C ASN A 61 -36.94 10.99 4.77
N MET A 62 -36.70 10.15 5.78
CA MET A 62 -35.95 8.90 5.63
C MET A 62 -36.59 7.91 4.63
N PRO A 63 -35.82 6.96 4.07
CA PRO A 63 -36.32 5.89 3.21
C PRO A 63 -37.39 5.01 3.88
N GLN A 64 -38.25 4.37 3.07
CA GLN A 64 -39.30 3.47 3.57
C GLN A 64 -38.72 2.36 4.46
N ARG A 65 -37.64 1.73 4.00
CA ARG A 65 -36.92 0.69 4.77
C ARG A 65 -36.54 1.17 6.16
N ASP A 66 -36.09 2.41 6.28
CA ASP A 66 -35.60 2.94 7.56
C ASP A 66 -36.77 3.26 8.50
N LEU A 67 -37.89 3.77 7.97
CA LEU A 67 -39.14 3.94 8.74
C LEU A 67 -39.62 2.63 9.36
N GLU A 68 -39.51 1.53 8.61
CA GLU A 68 -39.98 0.21 9.03
C GLU A 68 -39.03 -0.53 9.97
N THR A 69 -37.75 -0.15 10.03
CA THR A 69 -36.72 -0.99 10.67
C THR A 69 -35.79 -0.31 11.68
N LEU A 70 -35.62 1.02 11.63
CA LEU A 70 -34.72 1.69 12.57
C LEU A 70 -35.35 1.84 13.95
N GLY A 71 -34.62 1.35 14.96
CA GLY A 71 -35.01 1.46 16.37
C GLY A 71 -34.80 2.86 16.94
N ALA A 72 -35.55 3.18 17.99
CA ALA A 72 -35.50 4.48 18.67
C ALA A 72 -34.12 4.78 19.25
N GLU A 73 -33.45 3.77 19.82
CA GLU A 73 -32.13 3.89 20.45
C GLU A 73 -31.08 4.36 19.44
N PHE A 74 -31.09 3.79 18.23
CA PHE A 74 -30.18 4.16 17.15
C PHE A 74 -30.39 5.63 16.75
N LEU A 75 -31.66 6.01 16.52
CA LEU A 75 -32.01 7.37 16.09
C LEU A 75 -31.67 8.40 17.17
N ILE A 76 -32.01 8.14 18.43
CA ILE A 76 -31.73 9.05 19.56
C ILE A 76 -30.22 9.24 19.72
N ALA A 77 -29.45 8.14 19.76
CA ALA A 77 -28.00 8.20 19.91
C ALA A 77 -27.36 9.01 18.77
N HIS A 78 -27.80 8.78 17.53
CA HIS A 78 -27.30 9.48 16.36
C HIS A 78 -27.62 10.98 16.39
N VAL A 79 -28.89 11.34 16.64
CA VAL A 79 -29.33 12.73 16.71
C VAL A 79 -28.59 13.47 17.83
N ARG A 80 -28.57 12.91 19.04
CA ARG A 80 -27.88 13.51 20.19
C ARG A 80 -26.40 13.73 19.91
N THR A 81 -25.72 12.74 19.32
CA THR A 81 -24.30 12.86 18.97
C THR A 81 -24.09 13.94 17.89
N ALA A 82 -24.95 14.04 16.88
CA ALA A 82 -24.86 15.07 15.85
C ALA A 82 -24.97 16.49 16.44
N TYR A 83 -25.94 16.72 17.34
CA TYR A 83 -26.09 18.02 18.01
C TYR A 83 -24.94 18.31 18.97
N THR A 84 -24.49 17.31 19.74
CA THR A 84 -23.34 17.45 20.65
C THR A 84 -22.08 17.84 19.89
N ASN A 85 -21.74 17.12 18.82
CA ASN A 85 -20.54 17.41 18.04
C ASN A 85 -20.64 18.79 17.37
N TRP A 86 -21.82 19.15 16.85
CA TRP A 86 -22.08 20.46 16.26
C TRP A 86 -21.96 21.61 17.26
N ASP A 87 -22.24 21.39 18.54
CA ASP A 87 -22.05 22.40 19.59
C ASP A 87 -20.58 22.66 19.93
N THR A 88 -19.67 21.79 19.50
CA THR A 88 -18.22 21.92 19.79
C THR A 88 -17.42 22.58 18.67
N VAL A 89 -18.00 22.77 17.49
CA VAL A 89 -17.25 23.30 16.33
C VAL A 89 -17.23 24.83 16.28
N PRO A 90 -16.11 25.44 15.85
CA PRO A 90 -15.97 26.91 15.82
C PRO A 90 -16.84 27.59 14.76
N TRP A 91 -17.32 26.84 13.75
CA TRP A 91 -18.10 27.36 12.63
C TRP A 91 -19.61 27.10 12.75
N LYS A 92 -20.09 26.63 13.90
CA LYS A 92 -21.52 26.31 14.15
C LYS A 92 -22.46 27.41 13.65
N GLU A 93 -22.21 28.64 14.08
CA GLU A 93 -23.07 29.81 13.80
C GLU A 93 -23.07 30.22 12.31
N ARG A 94 -22.13 29.72 11.51
CA ARG A 94 -22.07 29.94 10.05
C ARG A 94 -22.90 28.91 9.26
N ILE A 95 -23.32 27.81 9.89
CA ILE A 95 -24.10 26.75 9.24
C ILE A 95 -25.60 27.03 9.43
N PRO A 96 -26.36 27.31 8.36
CA PRO A 96 -27.81 27.43 8.46
C PRO A 96 -28.44 26.12 8.95
N GLU A 97 -29.49 26.20 9.77
CA GLU A 97 -30.18 25.02 10.31
C GLU A 97 -30.62 24.05 9.20
N ALA A 98 -31.12 24.57 8.07
CA ALA A 98 -31.51 23.75 6.92
C ALA A 98 -30.34 22.94 6.34
N ILE A 99 -29.11 23.48 6.35
CA ILE A 99 -27.90 22.79 5.90
C ILE A 99 -27.46 21.75 6.94
N PHE A 100 -27.54 22.07 8.23
CA PHE A 100 -27.27 21.10 9.30
C PHE A 100 -28.19 19.88 9.18
N LEU A 101 -29.50 20.10 9.03
CA LEU A 101 -30.50 19.05 8.91
C LEU A 101 -30.25 18.14 7.69
N ASP A 102 -29.86 18.72 6.56
CA ASP A 102 -29.73 17.99 5.30
C ASP A 102 -28.35 17.38 5.06
N ALA A 103 -27.28 17.93 5.68
CA ALA A 103 -25.90 17.58 5.32
C ALA A 103 -24.95 17.33 6.50
N VAL A 104 -25.39 17.51 7.75
CA VAL A 104 -24.65 17.10 8.96
C VAL A 104 -25.37 15.97 9.69
N LEU A 105 -26.67 16.16 9.92
CA LEU A 105 -27.52 15.27 10.71
C LEU A 105 -27.73 13.86 10.12
N PRO A 106 -27.84 13.64 8.80
CA PRO A 106 -28.19 12.32 8.28
C PRO A 106 -27.23 11.19 8.71
N TYR A 107 -27.77 9.99 8.94
CA TYR A 107 -27.01 8.79 9.31
C TYR A 107 -26.53 7.98 8.11
N SER A 108 -26.97 8.34 6.90
CA SER A 108 -26.57 7.71 5.65
C SER A 108 -26.46 8.76 4.53
N ASN A 109 -25.87 8.33 3.43
CA ASN A 109 -25.61 9.09 2.22
C ASN A 109 -26.43 8.57 1.05
N VAL A 110 -26.57 7.25 0.93
CA VAL A 110 -27.28 6.55 -0.13
C VAL A 110 -28.01 5.32 0.46
N ASN A 111 -27.94 4.17 -0.21
CA ASN A 111 -28.52 2.89 0.23
C ASN A 111 -27.53 2.00 1.02
N GLU A 112 -26.42 2.54 1.54
CA GLU A 112 -25.41 1.78 2.28
C GLU A 112 -25.94 1.17 3.59
N ARG A 113 -25.18 0.23 4.18
CA ARG A 113 -25.51 -0.35 5.49
C ARG A 113 -25.58 0.75 6.56
N ARG A 114 -26.57 0.68 7.45
CA ARG A 114 -26.74 1.65 8.54
C ARG A 114 -25.80 1.29 9.69
N ASP A 115 -24.80 2.11 9.92
CA ASP A 115 -23.74 1.89 10.91
C ASP A 115 -23.74 2.99 11.99
N THR A 116 -23.21 2.68 13.18
CA THR A 116 -23.01 3.62 14.28
C THR A 116 -21.66 4.33 14.20
N TRP A 117 -21.33 4.87 13.01
CA TRP A 117 -20.03 5.47 12.72
C TRP A 117 -19.77 6.80 13.45
N ARG A 118 -20.82 7.58 13.75
CA ARG A 118 -20.67 8.99 14.14
C ARG A 118 -19.81 9.21 15.38
N GLU A 119 -20.06 8.45 16.44
CA GLU A 119 -19.30 8.57 17.69
C GLU A 119 -17.86 8.09 17.50
N ASP A 120 -17.67 6.97 16.82
CA ASP A 120 -16.34 6.43 16.51
C ASP A 120 -15.51 7.41 15.68
N PHE A 121 -16.09 7.95 14.61
CA PHE A 121 -15.41 8.88 13.72
C PHE A 121 -15.13 10.22 14.38
N HIS A 122 -16.02 10.70 15.25
CA HIS A 122 -15.74 11.91 16.03
C HIS A 122 -14.54 11.70 16.96
N ARG A 123 -14.49 10.56 17.67
CA ARG A 123 -13.37 10.19 18.54
C ARG A 123 -12.06 10.07 17.75
N ARG A 124 -12.09 9.49 16.55
CA ARG A 124 -10.89 9.31 15.72
C ARG A 124 -10.39 10.61 15.08
N PHE A 125 -11.30 11.45 14.58
CA PHE A 125 -10.95 12.52 13.64
C PHE A 125 -11.17 13.93 14.21
N GLY A 126 -11.94 14.08 15.30
CA GLY A 126 -12.27 15.39 15.88
C GLY A 126 -11.04 16.18 16.33
N GLU A 127 -10.02 15.49 16.84
CA GLU A 127 -8.74 16.11 17.24
C GLU A 127 -8.03 16.82 16.09
N TRP A 128 -8.11 16.27 14.87
CA TRP A 128 -7.36 16.80 13.72
C TRP A 128 -7.85 18.17 13.27
N VAL A 129 -9.11 18.48 13.54
CA VAL A 129 -9.77 19.72 13.07
C VAL A 129 -10.18 20.65 14.21
N ARG A 130 -9.93 20.27 15.47
CA ARG A 130 -10.37 21.05 16.65
C ARG A 130 -9.92 22.52 16.63
N SER A 131 -8.70 22.77 16.17
CA SER A 131 -8.10 24.11 16.13
C SER A 131 -8.26 24.82 14.78
N GLU A 132 -8.93 24.18 13.82
CA GLU A 132 -9.09 24.72 12.47
C GLU A 132 -10.35 25.60 12.42
N PRO A 133 -10.26 26.91 12.10
CA PRO A 133 -11.44 27.77 11.99
C PRO A 133 -12.18 27.66 10.64
N SER A 134 -11.54 27.15 9.57
CA SER A 134 -12.15 27.05 8.24
C SER A 134 -12.76 25.66 7.99
N ILE A 135 -14.05 25.64 7.59
CA ILE A 135 -14.74 24.39 7.22
C ILE A 135 -14.03 23.73 6.04
N SER A 136 -13.71 24.51 5.00
CA SER A 136 -13.03 24.00 3.80
C SER A 136 -11.66 23.38 4.12
N ARG A 137 -10.88 24.05 4.97
CA ARG A 137 -9.56 23.58 5.41
C ARG A 137 -9.67 22.31 6.27
N ALA A 138 -10.67 22.27 7.17
CA ALA A 138 -10.94 21.10 7.99
C ALA A 138 -11.33 19.88 7.12
N ALA A 139 -12.17 20.08 6.10
CA ALA A 139 -12.53 19.02 5.15
C ALA A 139 -11.32 18.53 4.34
N ALA A 140 -10.43 19.45 3.90
CA ALA A 140 -9.20 19.09 3.21
C ALA A 140 -8.25 18.27 4.10
N ILE A 141 -8.11 18.63 5.38
CA ILE A 141 -7.33 17.86 6.37
C ILE A 141 -7.89 16.43 6.51
N LEU A 142 -9.22 16.27 6.60
CA LEU A 142 -9.84 14.96 6.67
C LEU A 142 -9.56 14.13 5.41
N ASN A 143 -9.73 14.71 4.23
CA ASN A 143 -9.51 14.03 2.95
C ASN A 143 -8.05 13.53 2.80
N GLN A 144 -7.08 14.29 3.32
CA GLN A 144 -5.66 13.91 3.30
C GLN A 144 -5.33 12.71 4.21
N ARG A 145 -6.08 12.49 5.30
CA ARG A 145 -5.65 11.62 6.40
C ARG A 145 -6.54 10.42 6.66
N VAL A 146 -7.86 10.58 6.50
CA VAL A 146 -8.86 9.60 6.91
C VAL A 146 -8.60 8.22 6.27
N PHE A 147 -8.35 8.17 4.97
CA PHE A 147 -8.18 6.90 4.23
C PHE A 147 -6.94 6.12 4.66
N GLY A 148 -5.83 6.82 4.89
CA GLY A 148 -4.61 6.22 5.43
C GLY A 148 -4.82 5.69 6.84
N GLN A 149 -5.47 6.50 7.70
CA GLN A 149 -5.76 6.14 9.10
C GLN A 149 -6.64 4.89 9.23
N VAL A 150 -7.58 4.69 8.30
CA VAL A 150 -8.50 3.55 8.34
C VAL A 150 -8.12 2.42 7.39
N GLY A 151 -6.97 2.52 6.71
CA GLY A 151 -6.43 1.46 5.85
C GLY A 151 -7.21 1.20 4.56
N VAL A 152 -7.97 2.17 4.04
CA VAL A 152 -8.83 2.00 2.86
C VAL A 152 -8.18 2.62 1.63
N LYS A 153 -8.16 1.87 0.52
CA LYS A 153 -7.62 2.32 -0.78
C LYS A 153 -8.67 2.25 -1.89
N TYR A 154 -8.53 3.09 -2.90
CA TYR A 154 -9.36 3.00 -4.09
C TYR A 154 -9.17 1.64 -4.79
N SER A 155 -10.27 0.96 -5.10
CA SER A 155 -10.29 -0.20 -5.99
C SER A 155 -11.70 -0.51 -6.46
N THR A 156 -11.83 -0.97 -7.71
CA THR A 156 -13.07 -1.55 -8.25
C THR A 156 -13.28 -3.02 -7.86
N LYS A 157 -12.31 -3.66 -7.20
CA LYS A 157 -12.38 -5.06 -6.72
C LYS A 157 -13.09 -5.24 -5.37
N ARG A 158 -13.57 -4.14 -4.81
CA ARG A 158 -14.35 -4.09 -3.58
C ARG A 158 -15.63 -4.95 -3.64
N PRO A 159 -16.19 -5.41 -2.50
CA PRO A 159 -17.34 -6.32 -2.48
C PRO A 159 -18.63 -5.76 -3.10
N LYS A 160 -18.94 -4.48 -2.84
CA LYS A 160 -20.12 -3.78 -3.40
C LYS A 160 -19.84 -2.27 -3.54
N PRO A 161 -20.52 -1.53 -4.41
CA PRO A 161 -20.24 -0.10 -4.62
C PRO A 161 -20.64 0.80 -3.43
N ASP A 162 -21.77 0.52 -2.79
CA ASP A 162 -22.39 1.27 -1.70
C ASP A 162 -21.90 0.82 -0.31
N GLN A 163 -20.60 0.56 -0.15
CA GLN A 163 -20.06 0.19 1.16
C GLN A 163 -20.25 1.33 2.17
N SER A 164 -20.79 0.98 3.33
CA SER A 164 -20.72 1.82 4.53
C SER A 164 -19.27 2.06 4.98
N PRO A 165 -19.01 3.01 5.90
CA PRO A 165 -17.67 3.24 6.37
C PRO A 165 -17.01 1.99 6.95
N TYR A 166 -17.71 1.21 7.79
CA TYR A 166 -17.13 -0.01 8.36
C TYR A 166 -16.98 -1.14 7.33
N GLU A 167 -17.89 -1.28 6.36
CA GLU A 167 -17.68 -2.25 5.26
C GLU A 167 -16.46 -1.88 4.39
N SER A 168 -16.18 -0.58 4.22
CA SER A 168 -14.99 -0.11 3.51
C SER A 168 -13.71 -0.41 4.30
N MET A 169 -13.75 -0.20 5.61
CA MET A 169 -12.66 -0.49 6.54
C MET A 169 -12.35 -1.99 6.65
N GLU A 170 -13.38 -2.83 6.76
CA GLU A 170 -13.25 -4.29 6.78
C GLU A 170 -12.64 -4.83 5.48
N ALA A 171 -13.04 -4.27 4.34
CA ALA A 171 -12.53 -4.70 3.03
C ALA A 171 -11.13 -4.14 2.72
N GLY A 172 -10.72 -3.03 3.34
CA GLY A 172 -9.53 -2.25 2.97
C GLY A 172 -9.59 -1.63 1.56
N LEU A 173 -10.71 -1.78 0.87
CA LEU A 173 -10.91 -1.41 -0.53
C LEU A 173 -12.30 -0.77 -0.72
N ALA A 174 -12.36 0.33 -1.48
CA ALA A 174 -13.60 1.00 -1.84
C ALA A 174 -13.51 1.65 -3.23
N SER A 175 -14.63 1.78 -3.95
CA SER A 175 -14.69 2.66 -5.15
C SER A 175 -14.97 4.11 -4.76
N CYS A 176 -15.01 5.04 -5.73
CA CYS A 176 -15.33 6.45 -5.51
C CYS A 176 -16.61 6.67 -4.69
N THR A 177 -17.63 5.81 -4.86
CA THR A 177 -18.81 5.76 -3.99
C THR A 177 -18.46 5.53 -2.51
N GLY A 178 -17.84 4.40 -2.17
CA GLY A 178 -17.50 4.06 -0.78
C GLY A 178 -16.51 5.03 -0.14
N LEU A 179 -15.54 5.54 -0.93
CA LEU A 179 -14.62 6.58 -0.45
C LEU A 179 -15.35 7.89 -0.15
N SER A 180 -16.31 8.28 -0.98
CA SER A 180 -17.13 9.48 -0.75
C SER A 180 -18.00 9.32 0.49
N ILE A 181 -18.67 8.17 0.67
CA ILE A 181 -19.46 7.85 1.88
C ILE A 181 -18.59 8.00 3.13
N LEU A 182 -17.41 7.38 3.11
CA LEU A 182 -16.47 7.41 4.23
C LEU A 182 -16.00 8.83 4.58
N LEU A 183 -15.62 9.64 3.57
CA LEU A 183 -15.21 11.02 3.80
C LEU A 183 -16.36 11.91 4.28
N ILE A 184 -17.57 11.74 3.71
CA ILE A 184 -18.74 12.49 4.15
C ILE A 184 -19.05 12.17 5.61
N ASP A 185 -19.02 10.90 6.00
CA ASP A 185 -19.30 10.50 7.37
C ASP A 185 -18.21 11.00 8.33
N ALA A 186 -16.94 11.03 7.91
CA ALA A 186 -15.87 11.66 8.68
C ALA A 186 -16.11 13.17 8.86
N CYS A 187 -16.48 13.89 7.80
CA CYS A 187 -16.85 15.31 7.85
C CYS A 187 -18.03 15.54 8.80
N ARG A 188 -19.12 14.78 8.64
CA ARG A 188 -20.35 14.90 9.43
C ARG A 188 -20.11 14.58 10.90
N ALA A 189 -19.23 13.62 11.20
CA ALA A 189 -18.87 13.27 12.57
C ALA A 189 -18.21 14.42 13.32
N VAL A 190 -17.52 15.33 12.61
CA VAL A 190 -16.88 16.51 13.20
C VAL A 190 -17.62 17.81 12.87
N GLY A 191 -18.91 17.74 12.52
CA GLY A 191 -19.76 18.92 12.34
C GLY A 191 -19.52 19.71 11.05
N ILE A 192 -18.87 19.12 10.04
CA ILE A 192 -18.72 19.70 8.70
C ILE A 192 -19.90 19.25 7.83
N PRO A 193 -20.67 20.16 7.22
CA PRO A 193 -21.76 19.78 6.31
C PRO A 193 -21.17 19.25 5.01
N ALA A 194 -21.47 17.99 4.72
CA ALA A 194 -21.00 17.31 3.53
C ALA A 194 -22.11 16.45 2.91
N ARG A 195 -22.13 16.34 1.59
CA ARG A 195 -23.11 15.54 0.85
C ARG A 195 -22.50 14.80 -0.32
N PHE A 196 -23.16 13.71 -0.67
CA PHE A 196 -22.79 12.85 -1.79
C PHE A 196 -23.20 13.50 -3.10
N VAL A 197 -22.29 13.56 -4.06
CA VAL A 197 -22.54 14.08 -5.40
C VAL A 197 -22.07 13.08 -6.41
N GLY A 198 -22.76 12.97 -7.53
CA GLY A 198 -22.30 12.14 -8.61
C GLY A 198 -22.96 12.45 -9.93
N THR A 199 -22.31 11.98 -10.98
CA THR A 199 -22.90 11.86 -12.30
C THR A 199 -23.14 10.37 -12.59
N PRO A 200 -24.37 9.97 -12.97
CA PRO A 200 -24.63 8.58 -13.32
C PRO A 200 -23.96 8.20 -14.63
N ARG A 201 -23.64 9.17 -15.49
CA ARG A 201 -22.78 8.98 -16.64
C ARG A 201 -22.17 10.30 -17.11
N TRP A 202 -20.86 10.29 -17.36
CA TRP A 202 -20.20 11.39 -18.06
C TRP A 202 -20.81 11.61 -19.45
N SER A 203 -20.78 12.85 -19.95
CA SER A 203 -21.39 13.25 -21.23
C SER A 203 -20.78 12.57 -22.46
N ASP A 204 -19.60 11.98 -22.29
CA ASP A 204 -18.84 11.21 -23.27
C ASP A 204 -19.06 9.68 -23.16
N ASP A 205 -20.05 9.27 -22.36
CA ASP A 205 -20.43 7.89 -22.08
C ASP A 205 -19.40 7.00 -21.35
N SER A 206 -18.30 7.56 -20.84
CA SER A 206 -17.18 6.76 -20.32
C SER A 206 -17.33 6.20 -18.90
N GLY A 207 -18.46 6.42 -18.23
CA GLY A 207 -18.77 5.81 -16.92
C GLY A 207 -19.44 6.78 -15.95
N ASN A 208 -19.67 6.34 -14.72
CA ASN A 208 -20.15 7.18 -13.61
C ASN A 208 -18.99 7.63 -12.72
N HIS A 209 -19.21 8.63 -11.88
CA HIS A 209 -18.29 9.00 -10.82
C HIS A 209 -19.05 9.66 -9.65
N SER A 210 -18.47 9.57 -8.46
CA SER A 210 -19.03 10.16 -7.25
C SER A 210 -17.95 10.84 -6.42
N TRP A 211 -18.30 11.97 -5.81
CA TRP A 211 -17.41 12.81 -5.03
C TRP A 211 -18.18 13.51 -3.90
N VAL A 212 -17.50 14.41 -3.19
CA VAL A 212 -18.03 15.07 -2.00
C VAL A 212 -18.22 16.56 -2.26
N GLU A 213 -19.38 17.09 -1.90
CA GLU A 213 -19.57 18.53 -1.70
C GLU A 213 -19.55 18.89 -0.22
N VAL A 214 -18.90 19.99 0.12
CA VAL A 214 -18.74 20.55 1.47
C VAL A 214 -19.31 21.97 1.49
N TRP A 215 -20.06 22.32 2.54
CA TRP A 215 -20.62 23.66 2.68
C TRP A 215 -19.71 24.59 3.48
N ASP A 216 -19.28 25.70 2.89
CA ASP A 216 -18.55 26.80 3.54
C ASP A 216 -18.98 28.12 2.89
N ASP A 217 -20.09 28.72 3.37
CA ASP A 217 -20.77 29.88 2.74
C ASP A 217 -21.12 29.67 1.24
N GLY A 218 -21.35 28.41 0.88
CA GLY A 218 -21.54 27.94 -0.48
C GLY A 218 -21.14 26.47 -0.58
N TRP A 219 -21.59 25.78 -1.62
CA TRP A 219 -21.16 24.40 -1.86
C TRP A 219 -19.86 24.38 -2.65
N HIS A 220 -18.85 23.77 -2.08
CA HIS A 220 -17.55 23.48 -2.69
C HIS A 220 -17.39 21.98 -2.89
N PHE A 221 -16.52 21.53 -3.78
CA PHE A 221 -16.33 20.09 -4.03
C PHE A 221 -14.89 19.61 -3.79
N THR A 222 -14.75 18.31 -3.54
CA THR A 222 -13.47 17.60 -3.51
C THR A 222 -13.66 16.15 -3.93
N GLY A 223 -12.65 15.58 -4.59
CA GLY A 223 -12.55 14.13 -4.74
C GLY A 223 -12.29 13.45 -3.38
N ALA A 224 -12.64 12.17 -3.27
CA ALA A 224 -12.45 11.38 -2.04
C ALA A 224 -11.20 10.48 -2.19
N ALA A 225 -10.24 10.62 -1.27
CA ALA A 225 -8.89 10.05 -1.35
C ALA A 225 -8.04 10.66 -2.49
N GLU A 226 -8.42 11.85 -2.94
CA GLU A 226 -7.79 12.62 -4.01
C GLU A 226 -7.45 14.03 -3.51
N PRO A 227 -6.58 14.17 -2.48
CA PRO A 227 -6.34 15.47 -1.85
C PRO A 227 -5.64 16.44 -2.79
N THR A 228 -6.16 17.66 -2.92
CA THR A 228 -5.57 18.78 -3.69
C THR A 228 -4.83 19.76 -2.79
N GLY A 229 -4.05 19.19 -1.87
CA GLY A 229 -3.49 19.92 -0.74
C GLY A 229 -4.62 20.45 0.14
N ASP A 230 -4.63 21.75 0.37
CA ASP A 230 -5.52 22.38 1.35
C ASP A 230 -6.72 23.11 0.73
N ARG A 231 -6.99 22.83 -0.54
CA ARG A 231 -7.97 23.55 -1.35
C ARG A 231 -9.17 22.67 -1.66
N LEU A 232 -10.35 23.29 -1.76
CA LEU A 232 -11.52 22.69 -2.37
C LEU A 232 -11.70 23.30 -3.78
N ASP A 233 -12.70 22.79 -4.50
CA ASP A 233 -13.00 23.14 -5.90
C ASP A 233 -11.90 22.81 -6.90
N GLU A 234 -11.03 21.88 -6.53
CA GLU A 234 -10.00 21.34 -7.39
C GLU A 234 -10.13 19.82 -7.38
N ALA A 235 -10.32 19.27 -8.57
CA ALA A 235 -10.35 17.83 -8.79
C ALA A 235 -10.01 17.55 -10.25
N TRP A 236 -9.59 16.32 -10.55
CA TRP A 236 -9.29 15.92 -11.92
C TRP A 236 -10.53 15.94 -12.83
N PHE A 237 -11.73 15.80 -12.26
CA PHE A 237 -13.00 15.67 -12.99
C PHE A 237 -13.66 17.00 -13.36
N VAL A 238 -13.12 18.15 -12.92
CA VAL A 238 -13.75 19.47 -13.10
C VAL A 238 -14.09 19.74 -14.56
N GLU A 239 -13.15 19.47 -15.45
CA GLU A 239 -13.30 19.74 -16.87
C GLU A 239 -14.35 18.83 -17.54
N ARG A 240 -14.46 17.59 -17.06
CA ARG A 240 -15.47 16.62 -17.51
C ARG A 240 -16.86 16.95 -17.02
N ALA A 241 -16.97 17.44 -15.79
CA ALA A 241 -18.22 17.86 -15.17
C ALA A 241 -18.91 19.00 -15.93
N ARG A 242 -18.16 19.77 -16.72
CA ARG A 242 -18.72 20.81 -17.62
C ARG A 242 -19.59 20.27 -18.75
N GLY A 243 -19.31 19.05 -19.21
CA GLY A 243 -20.11 18.42 -20.27
C GLY A 243 -21.49 17.97 -19.78
N ALA A 244 -21.74 18.04 -18.47
CA ALA A 244 -22.98 17.62 -17.88
C ALA A 244 -24.18 18.41 -18.44
N LYS A 245 -25.30 17.70 -18.58
CA LYS A 245 -26.52 18.24 -19.19
C LYS A 245 -27.57 18.41 -18.11
N ARG A 246 -27.85 19.66 -17.76
CA ARG A 246 -28.87 20.00 -16.77
C ARG A 246 -30.20 19.33 -17.11
N GLY A 247 -30.84 18.72 -16.12
CA GLY A 247 -32.13 18.04 -16.26
C GLY A 247 -32.07 16.69 -16.99
N ASP A 248 -30.93 16.28 -17.53
CA ASP A 248 -30.77 14.95 -18.13
C ASP A 248 -30.47 13.92 -17.03
N PRO A 249 -31.31 12.89 -16.84
CA PRO A 249 -31.13 11.91 -15.77
C PRO A 249 -29.89 11.00 -15.96
N ARG A 250 -29.29 10.99 -17.15
CA ARG A 250 -28.06 10.23 -17.45
C ARG A 250 -26.82 11.09 -17.39
N TYR A 251 -26.91 12.33 -17.85
CA TYR A 251 -25.74 13.20 -18.04
C TYR A 251 -25.70 14.40 -17.10
N GLY A 252 -26.70 14.58 -16.23
CA GLY A 252 -26.68 15.61 -15.20
C GLY A 252 -25.73 15.28 -14.04
N ILE A 253 -25.52 16.26 -13.17
CA ILE A 253 -24.84 16.08 -11.88
C ILE A 253 -25.85 16.32 -10.78
N PHE A 254 -25.98 15.33 -9.91
CA PHE A 254 -26.95 15.32 -8.83
C PHE A 254 -26.23 15.25 -7.50
N ALA A 255 -26.72 16.01 -6.53
CA ALA A 255 -26.32 15.89 -5.13
C ALA A 255 -27.45 15.23 -4.34
N VAL A 256 -27.12 14.30 -3.46
CA VAL A 256 -28.10 13.72 -2.55
C VAL A 256 -28.62 14.81 -1.61
N SER A 257 -29.93 14.79 -1.41
CA SER A 257 -30.64 15.55 -0.39
C SER A 257 -31.35 14.55 0.51
N PHE A 258 -31.19 14.69 1.82
CA PHE A 258 -31.98 13.89 2.74
C PHE A 258 -33.41 14.40 2.76
N ARG A 259 -33.61 15.71 2.62
CA ARG A 259 -34.92 16.32 2.39
C ARG A 259 -35.56 15.76 1.12
N ARG A 260 -36.85 15.44 1.17
CA ARG A 260 -37.61 14.98 0.02
C ARG A 260 -37.70 16.05 -1.06
N THR A 261 -37.33 15.67 -2.27
CA THR A 261 -37.38 16.52 -3.48
C THR A 261 -38.15 15.81 -4.60
N PRO A 262 -38.65 16.53 -5.61
CA PRO A 262 -39.26 15.90 -6.78
C PRO A 262 -38.26 15.07 -7.62
N LEU A 263 -36.96 15.39 -7.52
CA LEU A 263 -35.90 14.65 -8.19
C LEU A 263 -35.42 13.48 -7.33
N ARG A 264 -35.08 12.38 -8.00
CA ARG A 264 -34.50 11.18 -7.40
C ARG A 264 -33.03 11.08 -7.76
N PHE A 265 -32.21 10.60 -6.84
CA PHE A 265 -30.80 10.39 -7.13
C PHE A 265 -30.64 9.14 -8.01
N PRO A 266 -29.95 9.23 -9.17
CA PRO A 266 -29.79 8.12 -10.08
C PRO A 266 -28.71 7.14 -9.58
N LEU A 267 -29.12 6.16 -8.76
CA LEU A 267 -28.24 5.10 -8.26
C LEU A 267 -27.92 4.10 -9.38
N VAL A 268 -26.71 4.19 -9.90
CA VAL A 268 -26.25 3.38 -11.05
C VAL A 268 -26.11 1.88 -10.76
N TRP A 269 -26.03 1.49 -9.48
CA TRP A 269 -25.96 0.09 -9.04
C TRP A 269 -27.30 -0.47 -8.57
N ASP A 270 -28.32 0.38 -8.40
CA ASP A 270 -29.66 0.00 -7.97
C ASP A 270 -30.69 0.97 -8.59
N SER A 271 -30.91 0.81 -9.90
CA SER A 271 -31.76 1.73 -10.67
C SER A 271 -33.24 1.70 -10.26
N GLY A 272 -33.65 0.72 -9.44
CA GLY A 272 -35.01 0.61 -8.89
C GLY A 272 -35.17 1.30 -7.53
N TYR A 273 -34.11 1.85 -6.96
CA TYR A 273 -34.16 2.51 -5.66
C TYR A 273 -34.74 3.92 -5.76
N ASP A 274 -36.01 4.04 -5.39
CA ASP A 274 -36.80 5.26 -5.59
C ASP A 274 -36.87 6.20 -4.38
N ASP A 275 -36.21 5.81 -3.28
CA ASP A 275 -36.35 6.48 -1.99
C ASP A 275 -35.31 7.57 -1.70
N LEU A 276 -34.33 7.75 -2.59
CA LEU A 276 -33.26 8.72 -2.42
C LEU A 276 -33.55 10.01 -3.18
N SER A 277 -33.62 11.12 -2.45
CA SER A 277 -33.89 12.45 -3.03
C SER A 277 -32.61 13.14 -3.52
N ALA A 278 -32.75 14.04 -4.48
CA ALA A 278 -31.63 14.72 -5.12
C ALA A 278 -31.92 16.18 -5.49
N VAL A 279 -30.85 16.94 -5.64
CA VAL A 279 -30.85 18.26 -6.24
C VAL A 279 -29.98 18.20 -7.50
N ASP A 280 -30.50 18.72 -8.62
CA ASP A 280 -29.67 18.96 -9.81
C ASP A 280 -28.72 20.13 -9.52
N VAL A 281 -27.43 19.82 -9.48
CA VAL A 281 -26.36 20.77 -9.20
C VAL A 281 -25.48 21.03 -10.43
N THR A 282 -25.94 20.62 -11.61
CA THR A 282 -25.18 20.68 -12.86
C THR A 282 -24.56 22.06 -13.12
N ASP A 283 -25.34 23.14 -12.93
CA ASP A 283 -24.88 24.51 -13.19
C ASP A 283 -23.59 24.89 -12.45
N ARG A 284 -23.39 24.36 -11.23
CA ARG A 284 -22.20 24.63 -10.41
C ARG A 284 -20.91 24.18 -11.12
N TYR A 285 -21.02 23.18 -11.97
CA TYR A 285 -19.92 22.58 -12.69
C TYR A 285 -19.81 23.08 -14.13
N THR A 286 -20.88 23.65 -14.71
CA THR A 286 -20.87 24.16 -16.10
C THR A 286 -20.41 25.63 -16.22
N ASP A 287 -20.62 26.47 -15.20
CA ASP A 287 -20.50 27.94 -15.33
C ASP A 287 -19.07 28.52 -15.23
N ARG A 288 -18.06 27.74 -14.84
CA ARG A 288 -16.68 28.26 -14.61
C ARG A 288 -15.78 28.23 -15.86
N VAL A 289 -16.08 28.88 -16.98
CA VAL A 289 -15.30 28.69 -18.24
C VAL A 289 -13.77 28.80 -18.03
N VAL A 290 -13.02 27.73 -18.35
CA VAL A 290 -11.63 27.85 -18.81
C VAL A 290 -11.74 27.95 -20.32
N ASP A 291 -11.31 29.06 -20.91
CA ASP A 291 -11.31 29.21 -22.37
C ASP A 291 -10.43 28.12 -22.97
N VAL A 292 -11.05 27.09 -23.57
CA VAL A 292 -10.37 26.27 -24.56
C VAL A 292 -10.13 27.22 -25.75
N PRO A 293 -8.86 27.53 -26.09
CA PRO A 293 -8.59 28.50 -27.15
C PRO A 293 -9.29 28.07 -28.45
N SER A 294 -9.91 29.02 -29.15
CA SER A 294 -10.59 28.76 -30.43
C SER A 294 -9.72 27.91 -31.35
N GLY A 295 -10.22 26.76 -31.79
CA GLY A 295 -9.49 25.79 -32.63
C GLY A 295 -8.71 24.72 -31.86
N LYS A 296 -8.90 24.57 -30.54
CA LYS A 296 -8.37 23.46 -29.73
C LYS A 296 -9.49 22.63 -29.11
N VAL A 297 -9.18 21.38 -28.75
CA VAL A 297 -10.03 20.42 -28.03
C VAL A 297 -9.25 19.72 -26.92
N ARG A 298 -9.94 19.27 -25.88
CA ARG A 298 -9.35 18.46 -24.79
C ARG A 298 -9.33 17.00 -25.19
N VAL A 299 -8.16 16.36 -25.13
CA VAL A 299 -7.99 14.93 -25.39
C VAL A 299 -7.41 14.25 -24.17
N ARG A 300 -7.99 13.12 -23.80
CA ARG A 300 -7.62 12.33 -22.61
C ARG A 300 -6.91 11.06 -23.00
N PHE A 301 -6.01 10.61 -22.14
CA PHE A 301 -5.19 9.44 -22.42
C PHE A 301 -5.19 8.45 -21.26
N ARG A 302 -5.34 7.17 -21.60
CA ARG A 302 -5.07 6.05 -20.70
C ARG A 302 -4.20 5.01 -21.38
N VAL A 303 -3.32 4.39 -20.61
CA VAL A 303 -2.46 3.29 -21.05
C VAL A 303 -2.87 2.02 -20.32
N ILE A 304 -3.12 0.96 -21.08
CA ILE A 304 -3.54 -0.34 -20.55
C ILE A 304 -2.43 -1.36 -20.83
N GLY A 305 -2.08 -2.17 -19.84
CA GLY A 305 -1.11 -3.25 -19.93
C GLY A 305 -1.68 -4.61 -19.54
N PRO A 306 -0.81 -5.59 -19.22
CA PRO A 306 -1.18 -6.96 -18.84
C PRO A 306 -2.35 -7.06 -17.87
N GLY A 307 -3.31 -7.93 -18.18
CA GLY A 307 -4.53 -8.12 -17.39
C GLY A 307 -5.53 -6.95 -17.49
N ARG A 308 -5.46 -6.15 -18.57
CA ARG A 308 -6.26 -4.94 -18.81
C ARG A 308 -6.17 -3.89 -17.70
N ARG A 309 -5.03 -3.85 -17.00
CA ARG A 309 -4.79 -2.88 -15.93
C ARG A 309 -4.22 -1.59 -16.49
N ARG A 310 -4.67 -0.46 -15.95
CA ARG A 310 -4.11 0.85 -16.24
C ARG A 310 -2.69 0.98 -15.69
N LEU A 311 -1.84 1.68 -16.43
CA LEU A 311 -0.44 1.89 -16.07
C LEU A 311 -0.10 3.37 -15.96
N THR A 312 0.79 3.67 -15.02
CA THR A 312 1.43 4.98 -14.87
C THR A 312 2.70 4.97 -15.69
N THR A 313 2.75 5.75 -16.78
CA THR A 313 3.87 5.78 -17.71
C THR A 313 3.99 7.13 -18.40
N ASP A 314 5.17 7.42 -18.93
CA ASP A 314 5.39 8.60 -19.78
C ASP A 314 4.63 8.44 -21.11
N LEU A 315 4.08 9.56 -21.57
CA LEU A 315 3.27 9.73 -22.77
C LEU A 315 3.81 10.92 -23.57
N GLU A 316 4.08 10.70 -24.85
CA GLU A 316 4.44 11.73 -25.83
C GLU A 316 3.33 11.85 -26.88
N ILE A 317 2.92 13.07 -27.20
CA ILE A 317 2.03 13.35 -28.33
C ILE A 317 2.88 13.97 -29.44
N LEU A 318 2.88 13.32 -30.61
CA LEU A 318 3.59 13.75 -31.80
C LEU A 318 2.60 14.25 -32.85
N ASP A 319 2.94 15.34 -33.53
CA ASP A 319 2.17 15.83 -34.68
C ASP A 319 2.43 15.00 -35.97
N ALA A 320 1.78 15.40 -37.06
CA ALA A 320 1.96 14.78 -38.38
C ALA A 320 3.41 14.81 -38.89
N THR A 321 4.22 15.79 -38.48
CA THR A 321 5.64 15.93 -38.84
C THR A 321 6.56 15.03 -38.01
N GLY A 322 6.04 14.49 -36.89
CA GLY A 322 6.80 13.70 -35.93
C GLY A 322 7.49 14.53 -34.85
N SER A 323 7.13 15.80 -34.70
CA SER A 323 7.61 16.65 -33.60
C SER A 323 6.77 16.39 -32.35
N VAL A 324 7.40 16.34 -31.18
CA VAL A 324 6.70 16.22 -29.89
C VAL A 324 6.01 17.55 -29.57
N VAL A 325 4.69 17.55 -29.48
CA VAL A 325 3.87 18.73 -29.20
C VAL A 325 3.34 18.78 -27.76
N ALA A 326 3.32 17.64 -27.07
CA ALA A 326 3.00 17.56 -25.64
C ALA A 326 3.59 16.31 -24.99
N THR A 327 3.89 16.40 -23.69
CA THR A 327 4.33 15.25 -22.87
C THR A 327 3.53 15.19 -21.58
N ALA A 328 3.26 14.00 -21.08
CA ALA A 328 2.45 13.75 -19.90
C ALA A 328 2.84 12.45 -19.21
N ARG A 329 2.33 12.24 -17.99
CA ARG A 329 2.41 10.94 -17.30
C ARG A 329 0.99 10.41 -17.07
N THR A 330 0.71 9.19 -17.53
CA THR A 330 -0.61 8.56 -17.39
C THR A 330 -0.85 8.06 -15.96
N LYS A 331 -2.09 7.71 -15.63
CA LYS A 331 -2.52 7.32 -14.29
C LYS A 331 -2.94 5.84 -14.26
N ASP A 332 -2.50 5.09 -13.24
CA ASP A 332 -2.84 3.68 -12.99
C ASP A 332 -4.11 3.49 -12.12
N GLU A 333 -4.36 2.23 -11.73
CA GLU A 333 -5.52 1.80 -10.94
C GLU A 333 -5.62 2.40 -9.52
N ARG A 334 -4.60 3.11 -9.05
CA ARG A 334 -4.67 3.83 -7.77
C ARG A 334 -5.54 5.09 -7.86
N PHE A 335 -5.77 5.57 -9.08
CA PHE A 335 -6.62 6.72 -9.38
C PHE A 335 -8.01 6.25 -9.81
N ASP A 336 -9.03 7.11 -9.66
CA ASP A 336 -10.38 6.81 -10.14
C ASP A 336 -10.36 6.31 -11.59
N ALA A 337 -11.24 5.37 -11.94
CA ALA A 337 -11.28 4.74 -13.26
C ALA A 337 -11.45 5.73 -14.42
N ASN A 338 -12.03 6.89 -14.12
CA ASN A 338 -12.24 7.99 -15.06
C ASN A 338 -11.12 9.05 -14.99
N ASP A 339 -10.24 9.00 -13.99
CA ASP A 339 -9.17 9.97 -13.84
C ASP A 339 -8.05 9.73 -14.86
N HIS A 340 -8.05 10.51 -15.94
CA HIS A 340 -7.12 10.39 -17.04
C HIS A 340 -6.27 11.66 -17.18
N VAL A 341 -5.10 11.52 -17.79
CA VAL A 341 -4.32 12.72 -18.15
C VAL A 341 -4.99 13.39 -19.34
N THR A 342 -5.13 14.72 -19.29
CA THR A 342 -5.85 15.53 -20.29
C THR A 342 -4.89 16.56 -20.88
N LEU A 343 -4.89 16.70 -22.21
CA LEU A 343 -4.05 17.63 -22.96
C LEU A 343 -4.91 18.43 -23.96
N LEU A 344 -4.53 19.69 -24.23
CA LEU A 344 -5.17 20.54 -25.24
C LEU A 344 -4.45 20.40 -26.59
N LEU A 345 -5.17 19.92 -27.60
CA LEU A 345 -4.65 19.69 -28.95
C LEU A 345 -5.45 20.49 -29.99
N ASP A 346 -4.85 20.82 -31.13
CA ASP A 346 -5.57 21.53 -32.20
C ASP A 346 -6.69 20.64 -32.77
N GLU A 347 -7.90 21.20 -32.85
CA GLU A 347 -9.10 20.55 -33.37
C GLU A 347 -8.86 20.06 -34.81
N LYS A 348 -9.24 18.82 -35.09
CA LYS A 348 -8.99 18.10 -36.36
C LYS A 348 -7.51 17.90 -36.69
N GLY A 349 -6.60 18.11 -35.74
CA GLY A 349 -5.20 17.74 -35.89
C GLY A 349 -5.00 16.22 -35.86
N ASP A 350 -4.10 15.72 -36.69
CA ASP A 350 -3.68 14.31 -36.70
C ASP A 350 -2.44 14.12 -35.82
N TYR A 351 -2.54 13.22 -34.85
CA TYR A 351 -1.51 12.99 -33.85
C TYR A 351 -1.16 11.51 -33.69
N ARG A 352 -0.02 11.27 -33.05
CA ARG A 352 0.42 9.96 -32.59
C ARG A 352 0.70 10.04 -31.09
N ALA A 353 -0.02 9.24 -30.31
CA ALA A 353 0.22 9.10 -28.88
C ALA A 353 1.15 7.91 -28.63
N ARG A 354 2.34 8.17 -28.09
CA ARG A 354 3.35 7.16 -27.77
C ARG A 354 3.49 7.02 -26.26
N ALA A 355 3.23 5.83 -25.75
CA ALA A 355 3.44 5.52 -24.33
C ALA A 355 4.55 4.49 -24.17
N ARG A 356 5.40 4.65 -23.15
CA ARG A 356 6.54 3.77 -22.86
C ARG A 356 6.49 3.23 -21.45
N ALA A 357 5.70 2.18 -21.22
CA ALA A 357 5.74 1.53 -19.93
C ALA A 357 6.67 0.34 -20.04
N ASN A 358 7.76 0.34 -19.28
CA ASN A 358 8.38 -0.93 -18.90
C ASN A 358 8.74 -1.73 -20.19
N ARG A 359 9.48 -1.12 -21.13
CA ARG A 359 9.84 -1.64 -22.47
C ARG A 359 8.78 -1.96 -23.51
N ALA A 360 7.51 -1.98 -23.17
CA ALA A 360 6.46 -1.92 -24.18
C ALA A 360 6.30 -0.46 -24.60
N ALA A 361 6.56 -0.18 -25.87
CA ALA A 361 6.18 1.07 -26.51
C ALA A 361 5.00 0.77 -27.43
N ALA A 362 3.85 1.38 -27.17
CA ALA A 362 2.75 1.39 -28.10
C ALA A 362 2.52 2.81 -28.60
N GLU A 363 2.24 2.91 -29.89
CA GLU A 363 1.87 4.14 -30.53
C GLU A 363 0.47 3.98 -31.12
N THR A 364 -0.42 4.92 -30.83
CA THR A 364 -1.77 4.95 -31.39
C THR A 364 -1.94 6.25 -32.16
N ARG A 365 -2.37 6.15 -33.42
CA ARG A 365 -2.73 7.32 -34.22
C ARG A 365 -4.17 7.71 -33.91
N PHE A 366 -4.44 9.00 -33.81
CA PHE A 366 -5.77 9.52 -33.60
C PHE A 366 -5.88 10.93 -34.20
N THR A 367 -7.09 11.30 -34.59
CA THR A 367 -7.45 12.67 -34.94
C THR A 367 -8.20 13.27 -33.76
N ALA A 368 -7.85 14.50 -33.36
CA ALA A 368 -8.48 15.20 -32.25
C ALA A 368 -9.83 15.80 -32.72
N GLU A 369 -10.85 14.95 -32.82
CA GLU A 369 -12.13 15.29 -33.48
C GLU A 369 -13.17 15.89 -32.52
N GLU A 370 -13.18 15.41 -31.28
CA GLU A 370 -14.19 15.77 -30.28
C GLU A 370 -13.53 16.22 -28.98
N ASP A 371 -14.17 17.18 -28.32
CA ASP A 371 -13.77 17.61 -26.98
C ASP A 371 -14.03 16.49 -25.96
N GLU A 372 -13.09 16.29 -25.02
CA GLU A 372 -13.05 15.17 -24.06
C GLU A 372 -12.85 13.76 -24.68
N GLN A 373 -12.40 13.67 -25.94
CA GLN A 373 -12.09 12.38 -26.59
C GLN A 373 -11.10 11.55 -25.76
N LEU A 374 -11.41 10.28 -25.49
CA LEU A 374 -10.51 9.36 -24.78
C LEU A 374 -9.73 8.48 -25.75
N VAL A 375 -8.41 8.68 -25.78
CA VAL A 375 -7.45 7.84 -26.49
C VAL A 375 -6.94 6.75 -25.55
N THR A 376 -7.18 5.49 -25.92
CA THR A 376 -6.66 4.33 -25.20
C THR A 376 -5.45 3.77 -25.92
N ILE A 377 -4.31 3.74 -25.25
CA ILE A 377 -3.10 3.08 -25.73
C ILE A 377 -3.03 1.70 -25.07
N ASP A 378 -3.24 0.65 -25.84
CA ASP A 378 -3.12 -0.73 -25.37
C ASP A 378 -1.72 -1.25 -25.68
N LEU A 379 -0.91 -1.48 -24.63
CA LEU A 379 0.43 -2.02 -24.76
C LEU A 379 0.44 -3.50 -25.19
N LEU A 380 -0.72 -4.17 -25.24
CA LEU A 380 -0.89 -5.56 -25.63
C LEU A 380 -1.63 -5.77 -26.95
N ALA A 381 -2.21 -4.71 -27.54
CA ALA A 381 -2.91 -4.85 -28.80
C ALA A 381 -1.91 -5.19 -29.92
N GLN A 382 -2.03 -6.37 -30.52
CA GLN A 382 -1.34 -6.64 -31.78
C GLN A 382 -1.84 -5.67 -32.85
N PRO A 383 -0.98 -5.18 -33.75
CA PRO A 383 -1.40 -4.27 -34.80
C PRO A 383 -2.48 -4.93 -35.67
N SER A 384 -3.59 -4.23 -35.89
CA SER A 384 -4.76 -4.70 -36.63
C SER A 384 -4.38 -5.18 -38.05
N SER A 385 -4.92 -6.33 -38.44
CA SER A 385 -4.71 -6.97 -39.73
C SER A 385 -5.15 -6.07 -40.90
N GLY A 386 -4.19 -5.51 -41.63
CA GLY A 386 -4.46 -4.77 -42.87
C GLY A 386 -3.26 -3.99 -43.40
N SER A 387 -2.33 -3.58 -42.54
CA SER A 387 -1.04 -3.05 -42.98
C SER A 387 -0.03 -4.19 -43.14
N LYS A 388 0.58 -4.31 -44.33
CA LYS A 388 1.85 -5.05 -44.45
C LYS A 388 2.80 -4.56 -43.35
N PRO A 389 3.62 -5.44 -42.74
CA PRO A 389 4.51 -5.05 -41.66
C PRO A 389 5.48 -3.99 -42.18
N ILE A 390 5.32 -2.77 -41.70
CA ILE A 390 6.21 -1.65 -42.00
C ILE A 390 7.12 -1.51 -40.77
N TRP A 391 8.24 -2.25 -40.87
CA TRP A 391 9.56 -2.05 -40.23
C TRP A 391 9.79 -2.53 -38.79
N GLY A 392 10.47 -3.69 -38.71
CA GLY A 392 11.65 -3.95 -37.88
C GLY A 392 11.71 -3.38 -36.46
N ALA A 393 11.07 -4.04 -35.49
CA ALA A 393 11.71 -4.15 -34.19
C ALA A 393 12.85 -5.15 -34.36
N ALA A 394 14.09 -4.74 -34.14
CA ALA A 394 15.15 -5.72 -33.95
C ALA A 394 14.71 -6.67 -32.80
N PRO A 395 14.87 -8.00 -32.94
CA PRO A 395 14.53 -8.94 -31.89
C PRO A 395 15.52 -8.76 -30.72
N GLY A 396 15.17 -7.87 -29.79
CA GLY A 396 15.98 -7.60 -28.61
C GLY A 396 15.74 -8.65 -27.51
N PRO A 397 16.73 -8.89 -26.64
CA PRO A 397 16.65 -9.92 -25.61
C PRO A 397 15.47 -9.75 -24.65
N ILE A 398 15.00 -8.52 -24.45
CA ILE A 398 13.91 -8.25 -23.52
C ILE A 398 12.55 -8.53 -24.12
N ALA A 399 12.33 -8.21 -25.39
CA ALA A 399 11.11 -8.62 -26.08
C ALA A 399 11.00 -10.16 -26.16
N ALA A 400 12.14 -10.86 -26.20
CA ALA A 400 12.18 -12.31 -26.09
C ALA A 400 11.84 -12.79 -24.66
N LEU A 401 12.40 -12.17 -23.62
CA LEU A 401 12.06 -12.45 -22.22
C LEU A 401 10.57 -12.21 -21.92
N GLU A 402 10.00 -11.09 -22.37
CA GLU A 402 8.57 -10.80 -22.15
C GLU A 402 7.68 -11.86 -22.80
N ARG A 403 8.02 -12.31 -24.03
CA ARG A 403 7.31 -13.42 -24.68
C ARG A 403 7.46 -14.73 -23.91
N TYR A 404 8.67 -15.05 -23.45
CA TYR A 404 8.95 -16.22 -22.63
C TYR A 404 8.12 -16.23 -21.34
N LEU A 405 7.96 -15.07 -20.68
CA LEU A 405 7.18 -14.93 -19.45
C LEU A 405 5.65 -14.96 -19.68
N LEU A 406 5.15 -14.86 -20.92
CA LEU A 406 3.72 -15.04 -21.21
C LEU A 406 3.28 -16.49 -21.18
N GLU A 407 4.21 -17.44 -21.37
CA GLU A 407 3.91 -18.87 -21.25
C GLU A 407 3.70 -19.23 -19.77
N PRO A 408 2.83 -20.21 -19.44
CA PRO A 408 2.72 -20.74 -18.08
C PRO A 408 4.06 -21.30 -17.59
N ARG A 409 4.44 -21.01 -16.33
CA ARG A 409 5.75 -21.35 -15.76
C ARG A 409 6.04 -22.85 -15.82
N GLU A 410 5.01 -23.68 -15.73
CA GLU A 410 5.06 -25.14 -15.75
C GLU A 410 5.42 -25.71 -17.12
N THR A 411 5.21 -24.94 -18.19
CA THR A 411 5.43 -25.36 -19.58
C THR A 411 6.64 -24.71 -20.25
N ARG A 412 7.24 -23.69 -19.62
CA ARG A 412 8.40 -22.98 -20.15
C ARG A 412 9.61 -23.92 -20.23
N ALA A 413 10.37 -23.85 -21.31
CA ALA A 413 11.72 -24.39 -21.35
C ALA A 413 12.61 -23.67 -20.31
N PRO A 414 13.71 -24.27 -19.81
CA PRO A 414 14.61 -23.57 -18.89
C PRO A 414 15.09 -22.24 -19.48
N LEU A 415 15.00 -21.16 -18.70
CA LEU A 415 15.39 -19.82 -19.15
C LEU A 415 16.86 -19.78 -19.57
N MET A 416 17.72 -20.52 -18.85
CA MET A 416 19.15 -20.63 -19.14
C MET A 416 19.46 -21.25 -20.52
N ASP A 417 18.52 -21.99 -21.11
CA ASP A 417 18.69 -22.60 -22.43
C ASP A 417 18.27 -21.66 -23.58
N GLN A 418 17.73 -20.48 -23.26
CA GLN A 418 17.25 -19.53 -24.25
C GLN A 418 18.39 -18.66 -24.79
N GLU A 419 18.45 -18.47 -26.11
CA GLU A 419 19.49 -17.64 -26.74
C GLU A 419 19.54 -16.20 -26.19
N PHE A 420 18.36 -15.62 -25.89
CA PHE A 420 18.27 -14.27 -25.34
C PHE A 420 18.84 -14.16 -23.93
N ALA A 421 18.97 -15.26 -23.18
CA ALA A 421 19.36 -15.24 -21.78
C ALA A 421 20.81 -14.75 -21.59
N THR A 422 21.69 -15.06 -22.54
CA THR A 422 23.12 -14.72 -22.51
C THR A 422 23.47 -13.51 -23.40
N THR A 423 22.47 -12.94 -24.07
CA THR A 423 22.67 -11.73 -24.89
C THR A 423 22.98 -10.55 -23.96
N SER A 424 23.99 -9.75 -24.33
CA SER A 424 24.38 -8.57 -23.58
C SER A 424 23.26 -7.55 -23.54
N LEU A 425 23.04 -6.97 -22.37
CA LEU A 425 22.05 -5.93 -22.10
C LEU A 425 22.73 -4.57 -21.89
N ASP A 426 22.09 -3.49 -22.31
CA ASP A 426 22.37 -2.17 -21.75
C ASP A 426 21.86 -2.06 -20.28
N ARG A 427 22.12 -0.91 -19.64
CA ARG A 427 21.76 -0.67 -18.24
C ARG A 427 20.25 -0.72 -18.03
N GLU A 428 19.49 0.03 -18.82
CA GLU A 428 18.03 0.02 -18.74
C GLU A 428 17.54 -1.40 -18.97
N GLU A 429 18.13 -2.11 -19.94
CA GLU A 429 17.96 -3.52 -20.27
C GLU A 429 18.02 -4.45 -19.07
N ALA A 430 19.08 -4.37 -18.30
CA ALA A 430 19.20 -5.12 -17.06
C ALA A 430 18.16 -4.72 -16.02
N GLU A 431 17.97 -3.43 -15.74
CA GLU A 431 17.05 -2.95 -14.69
C GLU A 431 15.62 -3.49 -14.92
N ARG A 432 15.17 -3.44 -16.17
CA ARG A 432 13.84 -3.92 -16.54
C ARG A 432 13.75 -5.44 -16.64
N ALA A 433 14.82 -6.14 -17.01
CA ALA A 433 14.86 -7.60 -16.90
C ALA A 433 14.72 -8.06 -15.44
N THR A 434 15.40 -7.37 -14.51
CA THR A 434 15.26 -7.61 -13.06
C THR A 434 13.82 -7.44 -12.59
N VAL A 435 13.15 -6.35 -12.99
CA VAL A 435 11.73 -6.13 -12.64
C VAL A 435 10.84 -7.25 -13.20
N LEU A 436 11.02 -7.63 -14.47
CA LEU A 436 10.23 -8.67 -15.11
C LEU A 436 10.38 -10.04 -14.44
N LEU A 437 11.61 -10.44 -14.15
CA LEU A 437 11.93 -11.72 -13.50
C LEU A 437 11.45 -11.73 -12.05
N TRP A 438 11.63 -10.63 -11.32
CA TRP A 438 11.10 -10.48 -9.97
C TRP A 438 9.58 -10.56 -9.94
N ASP A 439 8.88 -9.89 -10.85
CA ASP A 439 7.42 -9.93 -10.92
C ASP A 439 6.90 -11.35 -11.18
N ASP A 440 7.60 -12.13 -12.01
CA ASP A 440 7.27 -13.53 -12.26
C ASP A 440 7.54 -14.43 -11.04
N LEU A 441 8.71 -14.28 -10.41
CA LEU A 441 9.06 -15.00 -9.19
C LEU A 441 8.11 -14.68 -8.03
N ALA A 442 7.77 -13.40 -7.83
CA ALA A 442 6.83 -12.98 -6.81
C ALA A 442 5.41 -13.51 -7.05
N ARG A 443 4.95 -13.62 -8.31
CA ARG A 443 3.69 -14.32 -8.62
C ARG A 443 3.77 -15.79 -8.23
N HIS A 444 4.84 -16.48 -8.63
CA HIS A 444 5.03 -17.89 -8.29
C HIS A 444 5.08 -18.12 -6.77
N ILE A 445 5.75 -17.25 -6.01
CA ILE A 445 5.75 -17.28 -4.54
C ILE A 445 4.33 -17.11 -3.99
N ARG A 446 3.54 -16.15 -4.51
CA ARG A 446 2.13 -15.97 -4.10
C ARG A 446 1.30 -17.23 -4.32
N ASP A 447 1.49 -17.86 -5.47
CA ASP A 447 0.69 -19.02 -5.88
C ASP A 447 1.07 -20.30 -5.11
N THR A 448 2.35 -20.45 -4.74
CA THR A 448 2.86 -21.70 -4.16
C THR A 448 3.09 -21.65 -2.65
N ARG A 449 3.13 -20.47 -2.03
CA ARG A 449 3.57 -20.28 -0.63
C ARG A 449 2.61 -19.49 0.24
N ALA A 450 1.40 -19.21 -0.23
CA ALA A 450 0.41 -18.48 0.56
C ALA A 450 0.08 -19.17 1.89
N ASP A 451 -0.03 -20.51 1.87
CA ASP A 451 -0.36 -21.28 3.07
C ASP A 451 0.75 -21.23 4.12
N GLU A 452 2.02 -21.12 3.73
CA GLU A 452 3.14 -20.99 4.66
C GLU A 452 3.03 -19.74 5.55
N VAL A 453 2.62 -18.62 4.95
CA VAL A 453 2.43 -17.35 5.67
C VAL A 453 1.14 -17.38 6.49
N LYS A 454 0.05 -17.88 5.89
CA LYS A 454 -1.26 -17.96 6.52
C LYS A 454 -1.27 -18.88 7.74
N GLU A 455 -0.60 -20.02 7.66
CA GLU A 455 -0.50 -21.01 8.75
C GLU A 455 0.63 -20.69 9.75
N GLN A 456 1.41 -19.64 9.47
CA GLN A 456 2.59 -19.24 10.22
C GLN A 456 3.56 -20.41 10.47
N ARG A 457 3.83 -21.16 9.39
CA ARG A 457 4.56 -22.43 9.45
C ARG A 457 5.27 -22.69 8.13
N LEU A 458 6.57 -22.92 8.19
CA LEU A 458 7.38 -23.38 7.06
C LEU A 458 7.71 -24.86 7.20
N ARG A 459 7.67 -25.59 6.08
CA ARG A 459 8.14 -26.97 5.99
C ARG A 459 9.19 -27.09 4.90
N LEU A 460 10.41 -27.44 5.28
CA LEU A 460 11.52 -27.68 4.37
C LEU A 460 12.06 -29.09 4.64
N GLY A 461 11.88 -29.99 3.68
CA GLY A 461 12.21 -31.41 3.86
C GLY A 461 11.39 -32.05 4.98
N ASP A 462 12.08 -32.67 5.94
CA ASP A 462 11.51 -33.31 7.13
C ASP A 462 11.39 -32.36 8.34
N ARG A 463 11.79 -31.09 8.18
CA ARG A 463 11.79 -30.09 9.25
C ARG A 463 10.63 -29.11 9.10
N GLU A 464 10.16 -28.65 10.24
CA GLU A 464 9.12 -27.63 10.34
C GLU A 464 9.58 -26.49 11.27
N MET A 465 9.34 -25.25 10.86
CA MET A 465 9.62 -24.06 11.64
C MET A 465 8.32 -23.25 11.79
N ARG A 466 7.80 -23.18 13.01
CA ARG A 466 6.64 -22.35 13.35
C ARG A 466 7.09 -20.92 13.62
N PHE A 467 6.24 -19.94 13.39
CA PHE A 467 6.53 -18.56 13.79
C PHE A 467 5.28 -17.85 14.26
N ALA A 468 5.48 -16.72 14.94
CA ALA A 468 4.42 -15.77 15.24
C ALA A 468 4.88 -14.40 14.77
N ALA A 469 3.97 -13.62 14.18
CA ALA A 469 4.26 -12.29 13.69
C ALA A 469 3.27 -11.27 14.26
N ARG A 470 3.76 -10.08 14.59
CA ARG A 470 2.98 -8.91 15.00
C ARG A 470 3.44 -7.71 14.19
N THR A 471 2.50 -6.89 13.74
CA THR A 471 2.80 -5.68 12.98
C THR A 471 2.68 -4.46 13.89
N PHE A 472 3.68 -3.59 13.83
CA PHE A 472 3.75 -2.34 14.57
C PHE A 472 3.91 -1.15 13.62
N GLY A 473 3.32 -0.02 14.00
CA GLY A 473 3.38 1.23 13.25
C GLY A 473 2.76 1.18 11.84
N ASP A 474 2.79 2.32 11.17
CA ASP A 474 2.33 2.44 9.79
C ASP A 474 3.42 2.07 8.79
N ALA A 475 3.03 1.44 7.68
CA ALA A 475 3.98 1.04 6.65
C ALA A 475 4.57 2.27 5.94
N PRO A 476 5.90 2.40 5.84
CA PRO A 476 6.52 3.40 4.98
C PRO A 476 6.26 3.15 3.49
N PRO A 477 6.43 4.15 2.61
CA PRO A 477 6.17 4.01 1.17
C PRO A 477 6.96 2.88 0.49
N ASN A 478 8.17 2.60 0.97
CA ASN A 478 9.10 1.63 0.37
C ASN A 478 9.02 0.23 1.01
N GLY A 479 8.06 0.00 1.91
CA GLY A 479 7.91 -1.27 2.62
C GLY A 479 8.26 -1.20 4.11
N ARG A 480 7.80 -2.23 4.83
CA ARG A 480 7.95 -2.34 6.29
C ARG A 480 9.32 -2.88 6.68
N SER A 481 9.76 -2.52 7.87
CA SER A 481 10.87 -3.21 8.54
C SER A 481 10.48 -4.64 8.92
N LEU A 482 11.45 -5.55 9.04
CA LEU A 482 11.27 -6.89 9.60
C LEU A 482 12.27 -7.12 10.74
N PHE A 483 11.78 -7.44 11.94
CA PHE A 483 12.59 -7.79 13.10
C PHE A 483 12.40 -9.27 13.42
N ILE A 484 13.44 -10.07 13.23
CA ILE A 484 13.43 -11.51 13.51
C ILE A 484 14.02 -11.74 14.90
N SER A 485 13.21 -12.22 15.85
CA SER A 485 13.56 -12.31 17.27
C SER A 485 13.59 -13.76 17.77
N MET A 486 14.77 -14.33 17.88
CA MET A 486 15.01 -15.75 18.20
C MET A 486 14.92 -16.03 19.70
N HIS A 487 14.22 -17.11 20.06
CA HIS A 487 14.04 -17.52 21.46
C HIS A 487 15.26 -18.25 22.04
N GLY A 488 15.36 -18.24 23.36
CA GLY A 488 16.35 -19.01 24.13
C GLY A 488 15.98 -20.48 24.32
N GLY A 489 16.70 -21.17 25.24
CA GLY A 489 16.37 -22.55 25.63
C GLY A 489 16.96 -23.65 24.74
N GLY A 490 18.24 -23.56 24.38
CA GLY A 490 18.96 -24.68 23.73
C GLY A 490 19.23 -25.84 24.70
N GLY A 491 19.17 -27.06 24.18
CA GLY A 491 19.52 -28.28 24.93
C GLY A 491 18.53 -28.63 26.04
N THR A 492 17.24 -28.32 25.84
CA THR A 492 16.16 -28.49 26.82
C THR A 492 15.02 -29.33 26.25
N THR A 493 13.93 -29.51 27.00
CA THR A 493 12.74 -30.20 26.50
C THR A 493 11.92 -29.32 25.56
N SER A 494 11.17 -29.92 24.64
CA SER A 494 10.29 -29.18 23.72
C SER A 494 9.30 -28.28 24.46
N ASP A 495 8.79 -28.68 25.63
CA ASP A 495 7.85 -27.87 26.42
C ASP A 495 8.51 -26.58 26.93
N VAL A 496 9.76 -26.65 27.38
CA VAL A 496 10.51 -25.48 27.83
C VAL A 496 10.84 -24.59 26.62
N ASN A 497 11.22 -25.17 25.49
CA ASN A 497 11.52 -24.42 24.26
C ASN A 497 10.29 -23.68 23.73
N ASP A 498 9.12 -24.34 23.73
CA ASP A 498 7.85 -23.73 23.33
C ASP A 498 7.45 -22.60 24.30
N GLN A 499 7.72 -22.73 25.61
CA GLN A 499 7.52 -21.64 26.56
C GLN A 499 8.47 -20.46 26.32
N GLN A 500 9.74 -20.71 25.98
CA GLN A 500 10.69 -19.64 25.61
C GLN A 500 10.23 -18.93 24.33
N TRP A 501 9.76 -19.67 23.33
CA TRP A 501 9.19 -19.10 22.12
C TRP A 501 7.99 -18.20 22.42
N LEU A 502 7.04 -18.65 23.26
CA LEU A 502 5.89 -17.85 23.67
C LEU A 502 6.28 -16.54 24.37
N ASN A 503 7.32 -16.58 25.22
CA ASN A 503 7.86 -15.38 25.87
C ASN A 503 8.45 -14.41 24.83
N GLN A 504 9.19 -14.94 23.86
CA GLN A 504 9.84 -14.15 22.81
C GLN A 504 8.84 -13.36 21.97
N GLN A 505 7.63 -13.86 21.74
CA GLN A 505 6.59 -13.20 20.94
C GLN A 505 6.17 -11.81 21.47
N ARG A 506 6.44 -11.53 22.75
CA ARG A 506 5.98 -10.31 23.44
C ARG A 506 7.12 -9.50 24.02
N LEU A 507 8.37 -9.87 23.72
CA LEU A 507 9.52 -9.33 24.40
C LEU A 507 9.82 -7.88 23.99
N TYR A 508 9.69 -7.57 22.70
CA TYR A 508 9.98 -6.24 22.15
C TYR A 508 8.84 -5.70 21.28
N GLU A 509 8.77 -4.37 21.20
CA GLU A 509 7.79 -3.65 20.40
C GLU A 509 8.52 -2.57 19.58
N PRO A 510 8.87 -2.83 18.31
CA PRO A 510 9.46 -1.81 17.44
C PRO A 510 8.46 -0.69 17.16
N ALA A 511 8.95 0.52 16.88
CA ALA A 511 8.09 1.65 16.51
C ALA A 511 7.36 1.42 15.17
N GLU A 512 8.02 0.74 14.23
CA GLU A 512 7.49 0.36 12.91
C GLU A 512 8.10 -0.97 12.48
N GLY A 513 7.28 -1.87 11.94
CA GLY A 513 7.73 -3.09 11.28
C GLY A 513 6.95 -4.33 11.68
N ILE A 514 7.33 -5.45 11.08
CA ILE A 514 6.85 -6.78 11.44
C ILE A 514 7.85 -7.35 12.45
N TYR A 515 7.37 -7.64 13.64
CA TYR A 515 8.11 -8.39 14.66
C TYR A 515 7.76 -9.87 14.51
N LEU A 516 8.74 -10.68 14.11
CA LEU A 516 8.60 -12.11 13.89
C LEU A 516 9.40 -12.87 14.93
N ALA A 517 8.74 -13.74 15.69
CA ALA A 517 9.37 -14.66 16.64
C ALA A 517 9.30 -16.10 16.08
N PRO A 518 10.40 -16.67 15.59
CA PRO A 518 10.44 -18.04 15.09
C PRO A 518 10.63 -19.05 16.22
N ARG A 519 10.06 -20.24 16.08
CA ARG A 519 10.32 -21.43 16.91
C ARG A 519 11.33 -22.30 16.17
N ALA A 520 12.52 -22.49 16.74
CA ALA A 520 13.56 -23.31 16.13
C ALA A 520 13.03 -24.73 15.78
N PRO A 521 13.45 -25.38 14.68
CA PRO A 521 12.96 -26.71 14.31
C PRO A 521 13.42 -27.82 15.25
N THR A 522 14.41 -27.54 16.11
CA THR A 522 15.01 -28.51 17.02
C THR A 522 15.16 -27.92 18.43
N ASP A 523 15.29 -28.80 19.42
CA ASP A 523 15.48 -28.44 20.84
C ASP A 523 16.93 -28.66 21.32
N THR A 524 17.85 -28.85 20.37
CA THR A 524 19.28 -29.11 20.62
C THR A 524 19.99 -27.86 21.18
N TRP A 525 21.21 -28.04 21.70
CA TRP A 525 21.97 -26.91 22.25
C TRP A 525 22.37 -25.89 21.17
N ASP A 526 22.54 -26.35 19.93
CA ASP A 526 22.95 -25.61 18.75
C ASP A 526 21.76 -25.29 17.82
N LEU A 527 20.54 -25.20 18.37
CA LEU A 527 19.29 -25.12 17.61
C LEU A 527 19.25 -24.03 16.52
N TRP A 528 20.01 -22.94 16.67
CA TRP A 528 20.09 -21.83 15.71
C TRP A 528 21.36 -21.88 14.82
N HIS A 529 22.29 -22.79 15.08
CA HIS A 529 23.57 -22.91 14.37
C HIS A 529 23.48 -23.87 13.18
N GLN A 530 22.48 -24.76 13.17
CA GLN A 530 22.38 -25.83 12.18
C GLN A 530 22.11 -25.26 10.77
N SER A 531 22.69 -25.92 9.76
CA SER A 531 22.67 -25.43 8.36
C SER A 531 21.28 -25.25 7.74
N HIS A 532 20.27 -25.97 8.24
CA HIS A 532 18.90 -25.83 7.74
C HIS A 532 18.26 -24.49 8.14
N ILE A 533 18.76 -23.80 9.16
CA ILE A 533 18.23 -22.53 9.64
C ILE A 533 18.31 -21.46 8.55
N ASP A 534 19.40 -21.44 7.79
CA ASP A 534 19.67 -20.47 6.72
C ASP A 534 18.57 -20.53 5.65
N ALA A 535 18.20 -21.75 5.24
CA ALA A 535 17.15 -21.97 4.24
C ALA A 535 15.76 -21.54 4.75
N PHE A 536 15.46 -21.73 6.04
CA PHE A 536 14.23 -21.22 6.64
C PHE A 536 14.22 -19.68 6.68
N PHE A 537 15.34 -19.06 7.03
CA PHE A 537 15.46 -17.60 7.10
C PHE A 537 15.32 -16.97 5.71
N ASP A 538 16.02 -17.51 4.71
CA ASP A 538 15.86 -17.06 3.33
C ASP A 538 14.40 -17.23 2.87
N ARG A 539 13.76 -18.37 3.12
CA ARG A 539 12.35 -18.62 2.78
C ARG A 539 11.40 -17.60 3.43
N TRP A 540 11.58 -17.28 4.71
CA TRP A 540 10.75 -16.28 5.39
C TRP A 540 10.92 -14.89 4.85
N ILE A 541 12.17 -14.44 4.71
CA ILE A 541 12.45 -13.09 4.23
C ILE A 541 11.80 -12.92 2.86
N SER A 542 11.97 -13.88 1.96
CA SER A 542 11.38 -13.87 0.62
C SER A 542 9.85 -13.87 0.64
N ASN A 543 9.23 -14.71 1.48
CA ASN A 543 7.78 -14.70 1.64
C ASN A 543 7.29 -13.33 2.15
N LEU A 544 7.91 -12.75 3.17
CA LEU A 544 7.46 -11.49 3.75
C LEU A 544 7.74 -10.27 2.85
N ILE A 545 8.77 -10.31 2.00
CA ILE A 545 8.94 -9.33 0.92
C ILE A 545 7.70 -9.37 0.00
N VAL A 546 7.22 -10.56 -0.37
CA VAL A 546 6.14 -10.71 -1.36
C VAL A 546 4.73 -10.49 -0.79
N PHE A 547 4.46 -11.00 0.41
CA PHE A 547 3.13 -11.00 1.02
C PHE A 547 2.87 -9.78 1.91
N GLU A 548 3.91 -9.28 2.59
CA GLU A 548 3.78 -8.21 3.58
C GLU A 548 4.50 -6.91 3.16
N ASN A 549 5.07 -6.89 1.95
CA ASN A 549 5.83 -5.76 1.42
C ASN A 549 6.96 -5.32 2.37
N VAL A 550 7.71 -6.30 2.91
CA VAL A 550 8.94 -6.03 3.67
C VAL A 550 9.99 -5.41 2.76
N ASP A 551 10.61 -4.35 3.24
CA ASP A 551 11.79 -3.75 2.62
C ASP A 551 13.01 -4.65 2.89
N PRO A 552 13.60 -5.31 1.88
CA PRO A 552 14.70 -6.25 2.07
C PRO A 552 15.98 -5.57 2.60
N ASP A 553 16.06 -4.24 2.53
CA ASP A 553 17.18 -3.48 3.08
C ASP A 553 16.92 -3.04 4.54
N ARG A 554 15.81 -3.46 5.16
CA ARG A 554 15.41 -3.18 6.55
C ARG A 554 14.99 -4.44 7.30
N VAL A 555 15.78 -5.50 7.15
CA VAL A 555 15.64 -6.75 7.90
C VAL A 555 16.65 -6.77 9.04
N TYR A 556 16.20 -7.02 10.27
CA TYR A 556 17.01 -6.99 11.48
C TYR A 556 16.94 -8.34 12.19
N LEU A 557 18.08 -8.79 12.70
CA LEU A 557 18.20 -10.05 13.43
C LEU A 557 18.41 -9.79 14.92
N MET A 558 17.68 -10.47 15.79
CA MET A 558 17.91 -10.36 17.23
C MET A 558 17.59 -11.65 17.95
N GLY A 559 18.10 -11.81 19.17
CA GLY A 559 17.85 -13.03 19.94
C GLY A 559 18.36 -12.93 21.36
N TYR A 560 17.69 -13.65 22.26
CA TYR A 560 18.00 -13.65 23.69
C TYR A 560 18.48 -15.04 24.16
N SER A 561 19.51 -15.09 25.00
CA SER A 561 20.07 -16.35 25.55
C SER A 561 20.58 -17.26 24.43
N ALA A 562 20.08 -18.49 24.30
CA ALA A 562 20.42 -19.35 23.15
C ALA A 562 20.04 -18.71 21.79
N GLY A 563 19.04 -17.82 21.76
CA GLY A 563 18.78 -16.98 20.59
C GLY A 563 19.91 -15.98 20.35
N GLY A 564 20.53 -15.46 21.40
CA GLY A 564 21.75 -14.65 21.32
C GLY A 564 22.96 -15.45 20.82
N ASP A 565 23.12 -16.72 21.23
CA ASP A 565 24.11 -17.65 20.65
C ASP A 565 23.88 -17.77 19.12
N GLY A 566 22.61 -17.91 18.73
CA GLY A 566 22.19 -17.88 17.32
C GLY A 566 22.55 -16.60 16.59
N VAL A 567 22.41 -15.42 17.22
CA VAL A 567 22.80 -14.13 16.61
C VAL A 567 24.30 -14.09 16.35
N PHE A 568 25.14 -14.54 17.28
CA PHE A 568 26.58 -14.59 17.06
C PHE A 568 26.98 -15.42 15.83
N GLN A 569 26.22 -16.47 15.55
CA GLN A 569 26.48 -17.41 14.45
C GLN A 569 25.89 -16.87 13.14
N LEU A 570 24.62 -16.47 13.14
CA LEU A 570 23.87 -16.01 11.97
C LEU A 570 24.30 -14.63 11.47
N ALA A 571 24.60 -13.69 12.36
CA ALA A 571 24.93 -12.31 11.96
C ALA A 571 26.17 -12.23 11.05
N PRO A 572 27.34 -12.80 11.37
CA PRO A 572 28.49 -12.74 10.48
C PRO A 572 28.33 -13.59 9.21
N ARG A 573 27.63 -14.73 9.27
CA ARG A 573 27.48 -15.64 8.11
C ARG A 573 26.39 -15.23 7.12
N MET A 574 25.39 -14.47 7.58
CA MET A 574 24.28 -13.95 6.76
C MET A 574 24.22 -12.41 6.77
N ALA A 575 25.35 -11.73 6.99
CA ALA A 575 25.42 -10.28 7.07
C ALA A 575 24.88 -9.58 5.79
N ASP A 576 24.94 -10.25 4.65
CA ASP A 576 24.39 -9.78 3.37
C ASP A 576 22.83 -9.89 3.28
N ARG A 577 22.18 -10.35 4.35
CA ARG A 577 20.71 -10.42 4.48
C ARG A 577 20.14 -9.39 5.45
N PHE A 578 20.95 -8.80 6.30
CA PHE A 578 20.49 -7.97 7.41
C PHE A 578 21.04 -6.54 7.32
N ALA A 579 20.28 -5.59 7.86
CA ALA A 579 20.70 -4.21 8.05
C ALA A 579 21.45 -4.03 9.38
N ALA A 580 20.99 -4.70 10.44
CA ALA A 580 21.66 -4.77 11.72
C ALA A 580 21.27 -6.03 12.49
N ALA A 581 22.04 -6.38 13.52
CA ALA A 581 21.78 -7.46 14.44
C ALA A 581 22.01 -7.08 15.91
N ALA A 582 21.24 -7.67 16.82
CA ALA A 582 21.34 -7.47 18.27
C ALA A 582 21.46 -8.80 19.02
N MET A 583 22.57 -8.97 19.72
CA MET A 583 22.85 -10.13 20.57
C MET A 583 22.53 -9.80 22.03
N MET A 584 21.63 -10.56 22.66
CA MET A 584 21.28 -10.36 24.07
C MET A 584 21.57 -11.62 24.89
N ALA A 585 22.42 -11.51 25.92
CA ALA A 585 22.73 -12.57 26.89
C ALA A 585 23.15 -13.94 26.31
N GLY A 586 23.72 -13.96 25.11
CA GLY A 586 24.24 -15.15 24.44
C GLY A 586 25.75 -15.34 24.62
N HIS A 587 26.26 -16.46 24.10
CA HIS A 587 27.66 -16.83 24.08
C HIS A 587 28.11 -17.11 22.63
N PRO A 588 29.25 -16.55 22.18
CA PRO A 588 29.69 -16.63 20.79
C PRO A 588 30.24 -18.00 20.38
N ASN A 589 30.60 -18.84 21.36
CA ASN A 589 31.35 -20.07 21.16
C ASN A 589 32.63 -19.78 20.37
N GLU A 590 32.85 -20.42 19.22
CA GLU A 590 34.00 -20.26 18.34
C GLU A 590 33.87 -19.18 17.26
N THR A 591 32.79 -18.40 17.26
CA THR A 591 32.52 -17.40 16.21
C THR A 591 33.52 -16.24 16.23
N SER A 592 33.70 -15.65 15.05
CA SER A 592 34.58 -14.52 14.83
C SER A 592 33.77 -13.27 14.45
N PRO A 593 34.09 -12.08 15.00
CA PRO A 593 33.44 -10.83 14.59
C PRO A 593 33.85 -10.36 13.18
N LEU A 594 34.84 -10.98 12.54
CA LEU A 594 35.40 -10.49 11.26
C LEU A 594 34.35 -10.32 10.15
N GLY A 595 33.36 -11.22 10.08
CA GLY A 595 32.28 -11.17 9.10
C GLY A 595 31.25 -10.04 9.33
N LEU A 596 31.31 -9.34 10.47
CA LEU A 596 30.38 -8.26 10.82
C LEU A 596 30.73 -6.91 10.19
N ARG A 597 31.76 -6.85 9.33
CA ARG A 597 32.31 -5.58 8.81
C ARG A 597 31.23 -4.61 8.32
N ASN A 598 30.26 -5.09 7.56
CA ASN A 598 29.25 -4.26 6.91
C ASN A 598 27.87 -4.31 7.60
N LEU A 599 27.81 -4.82 8.83
CA LEU A 599 26.56 -5.02 9.57
C LEU A 599 26.60 -4.22 10.89
N GLY A 600 25.56 -3.43 11.15
CA GLY A 600 25.35 -2.85 12.47
C GLY A 600 25.21 -3.96 13.51
N PHE A 601 26.11 -4.07 14.48
CA PHE A 601 26.05 -5.12 15.50
C PHE A 601 26.01 -4.54 16.90
N THR A 602 24.93 -4.82 17.65
CA THR A 602 24.85 -4.47 19.06
C THR A 602 24.90 -5.70 19.96
N LEU A 603 25.55 -5.56 21.12
CA LEU A 603 25.73 -6.59 22.12
C LEU A 603 25.25 -6.08 23.47
N HIS A 604 24.29 -6.77 24.07
CA HIS A 604 23.80 -6.47 25.43
C HIS A 604 24.04 -7.66 26.36
N MET A 605 24.70 -7.40 27.49
CA MET A 605 25.05 -8.44 28.46
C MET A 605 24.89 -7.94 29.90
N GLY A 606 24.34 -8.78 30.80
CA GLY A 606 24.33 -8.49 32.22
C GLY A 606 25.72 -8.65 32.84
N GLY A 607 26.19 -7.67 33.61
CA GLY A 607 27.52 -7.71 34.24
C GLY A 607 27.70 -8.86 35.22
N ARG A 608 26.59 -9.39 35.77
CA ARG A 608 26.53 -10.54 36.69
C ARG A 608 26.17 -11.86 35.98
N ASP A 609 25.97 -11.89 34.66
CA ASP A 609 25.74 -13.12 33.90
C ASP A 609 27.05 -13.89 33.68
N ALA A 610 27.56 -14.50 34.75
CA ALA A 610 28.83 -15.22 34.76
C ALA A 610 28.72 -16.67 34.22
N ALA A 611 27.52 -17.13 33.88
CA ALA A 611 27.35 -18.46 33.30
C ALA A 611 28.14 -18.57 32.00
N TYR A 612 28.94 -19.64 31.86
CA TYR A 612 29.83 -19.85 30.70
C TYR A 612 30.79 -18.68 30.43
N HIS A 613 31.10 -17.85 31.44
CA HIS A 613 31.91 -16.64 31.29
C HIS A 613 31.32 -15.61 30.29
N ARG A 614 30.01 -15.60 30.07
CA ARG A 614 29.35 -14.70 29.09
C ARG A 614 29.69 -13.23 29.29
N ASN A 615 29.64 -12.73 30.53
CA ASN A 615 30.00 -11.36 30.87
C ASN A 615 31.48 -11.00 30.56
N ASP A 616 32.41 -11.92 30.81
CA ASP A 616 33.83 -11.72 30.50
C ASP A 616 34.06 -11.74 28.98
N VAL A 617 33.40 -12.67 28.29
CA VAL A 617 33.47 -12.82 26.83
C VAL A 617 32.84 -11.62 26.11
N ALA A 618 31.73 -11.07 26.62
CA ALA A 618 31.12 -9.85 26.10
C ALA A 618 32.08 -8.66 26.14
N ARG A 619 32.80 -8.46 27.26
CA ARG A 619 33.83 -7.41 27.39
C ARG A 619 35.05 -7.65 26.48
N GLN A 620 35.37 -8.91 26.17
CA GLN A 620 36.40 -9.23 25.19
C GLN A 620 35.92 -8.91 23.76
N TRP A 621 34.64 -9.17 23.46
CA TRP A 621 34.04 -8.83 22.18
C TRP A 621 33.96 -7.32 21.94
N GLU A 622 33.63 -6.53 22.96
CA GLU A 622 33.73 -5.07 22.94
C GLU A 622 35.11 -4.62 22.47
N LYS A 623 36.17 -5.07 23.14
CA LYS A 623 37.56 -4.74 22.76
C LYS A 623 37.90 -5.17 21.33
N LYS A 624 37.48 -6.37 20.91
CA LYS A 624 37.73 -6.86 19.55
C LYS A 624 37.04 -5.98 18.50
N LEU A 625 35.79 -5.59 18.75
CA LEU A 625 35.03 -4.72 17.84
C LEU A 625 35.61 -3.30 17.81
N ASP A 626 36.05 -2.77 18.96
CA ASP A 626 36.77 -1.49 19.04
C ASP A 626 38.07 -1.51 18.23
N GLU A 627 38.88 -2.57 18.38
CA GLU A 627 40.14 -2.74 17.65
C GLU A 627 39.89 -2.87 16.14
N LEU A 628 38.87 -3.63 15.74
CA LEU A 628 38.48 -3.79 14.34
C LEU A 628 37.98 -2.46 13.73
N ARG A 629 37.13 -1.72 14.45
CA ARG A 629 36.65 -0.40 14.03
C ARG A 629 37.77 0.64 13.97
N ALA A 630 38.73 0.57 14.89
CA ALA A 630 39.91 1.45 14.88
C ALA A 630 40.82 1.18 13.66
N ALA A 631 40.95 -0.10 13.27
CA ALA A 631 41.71 -0.51 12.08
C ALA A 631 40.96 -0.23 10.76
N ASP A 632 39.64 -0.29 10.77
CA ASP A 632 38.75 -0.03 9.64
C ASP A 632 37.62 0.94 10.06
N PRO A 633 37.86 2.28 10.02
CA PRO A 633 36.92 3.28 10.50
C PRO A 633 35.58 3.32 9.77
N GLU A 634 35.45 2.68 8.61
CA GLU A 634 34.19 2.57 7.88
C GLU A 634 33.43 1.28 8.24
N GLY A 635 34.14 0.22 8.64
CA GLY A 635 33.57 -1.09 9.00
C GLY A 635 33.26 -1.28 10.49
N TYR A 636 32.58 -2.37 10.85
CA TYR A 636 32.25 -2.77 12.21
C TYR A 636 31.49 -1.70 13.04
N PRO A 637 30.41 -1.09 12.51
CA PRO A 637 29.57 -0.21 13.33
C PRO A 637 28.94 -1.01 14.47
N HIS A 638 29.22 -0.65 15.71
CA HIS A 638 28.79 -1.43 16.86
C HIS A 638 28.44 -0.59 18.09
N TRP A 639 27.70 -1.21 18.99
CA TRP A 639 27.46 -0.74 20.35
C TRP A 639 27.48 -1.95 21.28
N VAL A 640 28.35 -1.94 22.30
CA VAL A 640 28.32 -2.95 23.35
C VAL A 640 27.89 -2.30 24.65
N GLU A 641 26.91 -2.91 25.31
CA GLU A 641 26.38 -2.46 26.59
C GLU A 641 26.47 -3.57 27.63
N ILE A 642 27.24 -3.31 28.69
CA ILE A 642 27.30 -4.17 29.86
C ILE A 642 26.44 -3.57 30.96
N HIS A 643 25.29 -4.20 31.23
CA HIS A 643 24.37 -3.81 32.29
C HIS A 643 24.92 -4.31 33.64
N GLU A 644 25.85 -3.56 34.24
CA GLU A 644 26.73 -4.01 35.34
C GLU A 644 26.00 -4.61 36.56
N ASP A 645 24.80 -4.14 36.90
CA ASP A 645 24.02 -4.62 38.03
C ASP A 645 23.04 -5.76 37.68
N LYS A 646 22.96 -6.17 36.42
CA LYS A 646 22.00 -7.18 35.92
C LYS A 646 22.62 -8.56 35.78
N GLY A 647 21.78 -9.59 35.89
CA GLY A 647 22.13 -10.98 35.62
C GLY A 647 21.77 -11.39 34.19
N HIS A 648 21.45 -12.68 33.99
CA HIS A 648 21.03 -13.19 32.67
C HIS A 648 19.80 -12.47 32.10
N TRP A 649 18.90 -12.03 32.98
CA TRP A 649 17.78 -11.15 32.65
C TRP A 649 18.17 -9.69 32.92
N MET A 650 18.07 -8.83 31.92
CA MET A 650 18.50 -7.43 31.97
C MET A 650 17.34 -6.43 32.16
N ASP A 651 16.20 -6.89 32.71
CA ASP A 651 15.01 -6.07 32.96
C ASP A 651 14.46 -5.32 31.73
N ARG A 652 14.73 -5.85 30.53
CA ARG A 652 14.45 -5.23 29.21
C ARG A 652 15.20 -3.93 28.93
N GLU A 653 16.26 -3.62 29.67
CA GLU A 653 17.12 -2.49 29.33
C GLU A 653 17.79 -2.70 27.95
N ASP A 654 17.99 -3.96 27.57
CA ASP A 654 18.45 -4.39 26.25
C ASP A 654 17.48 -4.04 25.10
N ALA A 655 16.21 -3.68 25.39
CA ALA A 655 15.26 -3.24 24.38
C ALA A 655 15.71 -1.96 23.65
N ALA A 656 16.65 -1.21 24.21
CA ALA A 656 17.28 -0.06 23.55
C ALA A 656 18.03 -0.45 22.25
N ALA A 657 18.37 -1.73 22.06
CA ALA A 657 18.90 -2.26 20.80
C ALA A 657 17.95 -2.08 19.62
N VAL A 658 16.63 -2.14 19.84
CA VAL A 658 15.62 -2.10 18.77
C VAL A 658 15.63 -0.76 18.01
N PRO A 659 15.47 0.41 18.67
CA PRO A 659 15.58 1.69 17.99
C PRO A 659 16.99 1.98 17.45
N TRP A 660 18.05 1.40 18.03
CA TRP A 660 19.41 1.52 17.49
C TRP A 660 19.56 0.77 16.16
N MET A 661 19.15 -0.49 16.10
CA MET A 661 19.16 -1.29 14.86
C MET A 661 18.36 -0.61 13.75
N ALA A 662 17.20 -0.03 14.07
CA ALA A 662 16.31 0.61 13.10
C ALA A 662 16.91 1.81 12.34
N GLN A 663 18.08 2.30 12.75
CA GLN A 663 18.83 3.37 12.08
C GLN A 663 19.61 2.86 10.87
N PHE A 664 19.88 1.56 10.80
CA PHE A 664 20.69 0.97 9.75
C PHE A 664 19.85 0.54 8.55
N ARG A 665 20.47 0.59 7.37
CA ARG A 665 19.95 -0.03 6.14
C ARG A 665 21.04 -0.92 5.58
N ARG A 666 20.64 -2.07 5.02
CA ARG A 666 21.57 -3.00 4.39
C ARG A 666 22.24 -2.34 3.18
N ASP A 667 23.56 -2.44 3.13
CA ASP A 667 24.34 -2.16 1.93
C ASP A 667 24.59 -3.48 1.17
N VAL A 668 24.02 -3.60 -0.03
CA VAL A 668 24.14 -4.82 -0.85
C VAL A 668 25.48 -4.86 -1.61
N THR A 669 26.07 -3.70 -1.86
CA THR A 669 27.28 -3.53 -2.68
C THR A 669 28.35 -2.74 -1.92
N PRO A 670 28.73 -3.19 -0.71
CA PRO A 670 29.71 -2.47 0.09
C PRO A 670 31.05 -2.45 -0.63
N SER A 671 31.78 -1.34 -0.49
CA SER A 671 33.10 -1.16 -1.11
C SER A 671 34.12 -2.20 -0.68
N ARG A 672 33.98 -2.79 0.52
CA ARG A 672 34.88 -3.82 1.03
C ARG A 672 34.11 -4.94 1.72
N VAL A 673 34.49 -6.17 1.43
CA VAL A 673 33.88 -7.39 1.96
C VAL A 673 34.95 -8.19 2.70
N VAL A 674 34.64 -8.59 3.94
CA VAL A 674 35.42 -9.55 4.73
C VAL A 674 34.53 -10.76 4.94
N TRP A 675 34.78 -11.81 4.17
CA TRP A 675 34.00 -13.04 4.18
C TRP A 675 34.78 -14.15 4.88
N VAL A 676 34.28 -14.61 6.03
CA VAL A 676 34.86 -15.74 6.77
C VAL A 676 33.82 -16.85 6.83
N GLN A 677 34.19 -18.04 6.35
CA GLN A 677 33.34 -19.23 6.45
C GLN A 677 33.40 -19.79 7.86
N ASP A 678 32.25 -20.21 8.39
CA ASP A 678 32.20 -21.00 9.62
C ASP A 678 32.03 -22.50 9.30
N ASP A 679 31.67 -23.31 10.29
CA ASP A 679 31.38 -24.74 10.13
C ASP A 679 30.16 -24.99 9.24
N VAL A 680 29.17 -24.08 9.27
CA VAL A 680 28.14 -23.98 8.23
C VAL A 680 28.62 -23.06 7.12
N THR A 681 28.89 -23.65 5.97
CA THR A 681 29.37 -22.90 4.82
C THR A 681 28.23 -22.38 3.94
N HIS A 682 28.49 -21.28 3.24
CA HIS A 682 27.58 -20.69 2.27
C HIS A 682 28.35 -20.26 1.02
N SER A 683 27.71 -20.30 -0.15
CA SER A 683 28.38 -20.09 -1.44
C SER A 683 28.36 -18.65 -1.94
N ARG A 684 27.65 -17.75 -1.23
CA ARG A 684 27.48 -16.35 -1.63
C ARG A 684 27.51 -15.44 -0.41
N PHE A 685 28.16 -14.29 -0.58
CA PHE A 685 28.20 -13.23 0.42
C PHE A 685 28.42 -11.87 -0.25
N TYR A 686 27.43 -10.98 -0.14
CA TYR A 686 27.38 -9.71 -0.88
C TYR A 686 27.55 -9.95 -2.39
N TRP A 687 28.57 -9.32 -2.99
CA TRP A 687 28.95 -9.44 -4.40
C TRP A 687 30.01 -10.53 -4.66
N LEU A 688 30.29 -11.40 -3.69
CA LEU A 688 31.21 -12.53 -3.85
C LEU A 688 30.46 -13.86 -3.89
N LYS A 689 30.98 -14.79 -4.71
CA LYS A 689 30.54 -16.18 -4.76
C LYS A 689 31.72 -17.13 -4.84
N VAL A 690 31.62 -18.23 -4.11
CA VAL A 690 32.55 -19.37 -4.12
C VAL A 690 31.70 -20.63 -4.29
N ASP A 691 31.94 -21.40 -5.36
CA ASP A 691 31.12 -22.60 -5.66
C ASP A 691 31.30 -23.73 -4.65
N ALA A 692 32.52 -23.90 -4.12
CA ALA A 692 32.87 -24.95 -3.16
C ALA A 692 33.62 -24.35 -1.96
N PRO A 693 32.92 -23.62 -1.07
CA PRO A 693 33.53 -23.00 0.08
C PRO A 693 34.03 -24.06 1.06
N LYS A 694 35.19 -23.82 1.68
CA LYS A 694 35.76 -24.68 2.73
C LYS A 694 35.47 -24.03 4.10
N PRO A 695 35.14 -24.81 5.15
CA PRO A 695 35.03 -24.25 6.50
C PRO A 695 36.28 -23.46 6.88
N ARG A 696 36.10 -22.34 7.58
CA ARG A 696 37.19 -21.45 8.04
C ARG A 696 37.99 -20.73 6.94
N SER A 697 37.65 -20.92 5.66
CA SER A 697 38.28 -20.14 4.58
C SER A 697 37.86 -18.68 4.63
N THR A 698 38.80 -17.78 4.29
CA THR A 698 38.58 -16.34 4.27
C THR A 698 38.73 -15.78 2.87
N VAL A 699 37.92 -14.77 2.52
CA VAL A 699 38.09 -13.91 1.35
C VAL A 699 37.93 -12.45 1.78
N ILE A 700 38.92 -11.62 1.48
CA ILE A 700 38.87 -10.17 1.68
C ILE A 700 39.01 -9.50 0.33
N ALA A 701 38.01 -8.70 -0.05
CA ALA A 701 38.00 -8.01 -1.33
C ALA A 701 37.54 -6.55 -1.17
N THR A 702 38.18 -5.65 -1.91
CA THR A 702 37.85 -4.22 -1.94
C THR A 702 37.60 -3.76 -3.37
N CYS A 703 36.59 -2.94 -3.59
CA CYS A 703 36.25 -2.28 -4.83
C CYS A 703 36.51 -0.78 -4.69
N ASP A 704 37.40 -0.25 -5.53
CA ASP A 704 37.70 1.18 -5.65
C ASP A 704 37.54 1.59 -7.12
N GLY A 705 36.48 2.34 -7.41
CA GLY A 705 36.05 2.65 -8.77
C GLY A 705 35.88 1.39 -9.61
N GLN A 706 36.60 1.29 -10.73
CA GLN A 706 36.57 0.13 -11.63
C GLN A 706 37.53 -1.01 -11.23
N THR A 707 38.23 -0.90 -10.11
CA THR A 707 39.24 -1.88 -9.68
C THR A 707 38.77 -2.67 -8.46
N ILE A 708 38.66 -3.98 -8.61
CA ILE A 708 38.43 -4.92 -7.52
C ILE A 708 39.75 -5.59 -7.15
N THR A 709 40.17 -5.46 -5.89
CA THR A 709 41.36 -6.09 -5.35
C THR A 709 40.95 -7.21 -4.41
N ILE A 710 41.39 -8.43 -4.71
CA ILE A 710 41.38 -9.54 -3.76
C ILE A 710 42.62 -9.38 -2.89
N GLU A 711 42.42 -9.03 -1.63
CA GLU A 711 43.51 -8.71 -0.70
C GLU A 711 44.07 -9.96 -0.03
N SER A 712 43.17 -10.88 0.31
CA SER A 712 43.49 -12.16 0.93
C SER A 712 42.43 -13.18 0.55
N THR A 713 42.82 -14.43 0.33
CA THR A 713 41.90 -15.49 -0.08
C THR A 713 42.51 -16.87 0.21
N ASP A 714 41.70 -17.77 0.77
CA ASP A 714 42.06 -19.19 0.98
C ASP A 714 41.38 -20.13 -0.03
N VAL A 715 40.75 -19.55 -1.06
CA VAL A 715 40.02 -20.30 -2.09
C VAL A 715 40.69 -20.14 -3.46
N ASP A 716 40.55 -21.18 -4.28
CA ASP A 716 41.23 -21.29 -5.58
C ASP A 716 40.47 -20.58 -6.73
N ALA A 717 39.21 -20.21 -6.51
CA ALA A 717 38.38 -19.51 -7.49
C ALA A 717 37.31 -18.66 -6.82
N ILE A 718 37.02 -17.50 -7.41
CA ILE A 718 35.99 -16.56 -6.95
C ILE A 718 35.19 -16.09 -8.17
N THR A 719 33.86 -16.01 -8.03
CA THR A 719 32.98 -15.28 -8.94
C THR A 719 32.57 -13.96 -8.29
N LEU A 720 32.87 -12.86 -8.98
CA LEU A 720 32.41 -11.52 -8.64
C LEU A 720 31.04 -11.29 -9.28
N ARG A 721 30.06 -10.88 -8.47
CA ARG A 721 28.70 -10.51 -8.91
C ARG A 721 28.65 -9.00 -9.02
N LEU A 722 28.43 -8.48 -10.22
CA LEU A 722 28.59 -7.06 -10.49
C LEU A 722 27.24 -6.40 -10.80
N ARG A 723 27.11 -5.15 -10.36
CA ARG A 723 25.96 -4.28 -10.53
C ARG A 723 26.44 -2.85 -10.75
N ASP A 724 25.63 -2.06 -11.45
CA ASP A 724 25.96 -0.69 -11.88
C ASP A 724 26.21 0.33 -10.76
N ASP A 725 25.86 0.02 -9.53
CA ASP A 725 26.14 0.83 -8.34
C ASP A 725 27.41 0.40 -7.58
N LEU A 726 28.00 -0.75 -7.91
CA LEU A 726 29.31 -1.18 -7.45
C LEU A 726 30.41 -0.71 -8.42
N VAL A 727 30.20 -0.95 -9.71
CA VAL A 727 31.11 -0.59 -10.82
C VAL A 727 30.29 -0.18 -12.04
N SER A 728 30.82 0.71 -12.89
CA SER A 728 30.28 0.95 -14.24
C SER A 728 30.47 -0.30 -15.08
N LEU A 729 29.37 -0.92 -15.53
CA LEU A 729 29.42 -2.08 -16.43
C LEU A 729 29.55 -1.69 -17.92
N GLU A 730 29.64 -0.38 -18.20
CA GLU A 730 29.97 0.15 -19.53
C GLU A 730 31.48 0.27 -19.75
N ASP A 731 32.25 0.27 -18.66
CA ASP A 731 33.71 0.40 -18.66
C ASP A 731 34.38 -0.92 -18.27
N PRO A 732 35.63 -1.17 -18.71
CA PRO A 732 36.37 -2.34 -18.27
C PRO A 732 36.52 -2.39 -16.74
N VAL A 733 36.23 -3.55 -16.17
CA VAL A 733 36.46 -3.86 -14.75
C VAL A 733 37.82 -4.54 -14.65
N ARG A 734 38.66 -4.09 -13.71
CA ARG A 734 39.97 -4.68 -13.45
C ARG A 734 39.95 -5.43 -12.13
N VAL A 735 40.43 -6.67 -12.13
CA VAL A 735 40.54 -7.50 -10.93
C VAL A 735 42.00 -7.81 -10.64
N ILE A 736 42.46 -7.53 -9.42
CA ILE A 736 43.86 -7.67 -9.00
C ILE A 736 43.94 -8.65 -7.84
N HIS A 737 44.96 -9.52 -7.85
CA HIS A 737 45.33 -10.36 -6.71
C HIS A 737 46.85 -10.51 -6.68
N GLU A 738 47.48 -10.22 -5.53
CA GLU A 738 48.94 -10.20 -5.33
C GLU A 738 49.68 -9.31 -6.34
N GLY A 739 49.11 -8.14 -6.65
CA GLY A 739 49.67 -7.19 -7.62
C GLY A 739 49.55 -7.59 -9.09
N ALA A 740 49.07 -8.81 -9.39
CA ALA A 740 48.82 -9.27 -10.75
C ALA A 740 47.36 -9.06 -11.17
N VAL A 741 47.16 -8.58 -12.40
CA VAL A 741 45.83 -8.48 -13.02
C VAL A 741 45.33 -9.88 -13.36
N ARG A 742 44.21 -10.28 -12.75
CA ARG A 742 43.54 -11.58 -12.95
C ARG A 742 42.42 -11.51 -13.97
N PHE A 743 41.85 -10.32 -14.15
CA PHE A 743 40.85 -10.02 -15.18
C PHE A 743 40.93 -8.54 -15.53
N GLU A 744 40.78 -8.21 -16.80
CA GLU A 744 40.57 -6.85 -17.28
C GLU A 744 39.70 -6.91 -18.53
N GLY A 745 38.51 -6.33 -18.47
CA GLY A 745 37.56 -6.38 -19.58
C GLY A 745 36.16 -5.96 -19.18
N LEU A 746 35.27 -5.93 -20.18
CA LEU A 746 33.85 -5.66 -19.95
C LEU A 746 33.19 -6.87 -19.27
N ALA A 747 32.30 -6.60 -18.32
CA ALA A 747 31.45 -7.59 -17.70
C ALA A 747 30.01 -7.41 -18.22
N PRO A 748 29.57 -8.22 -19.21
CA PRO A 748 28.29 -7.99 -19.86
C PRO A 748 27.13 -8.24 -18.90
N ARG A 749 26.12 -7.37 -18.96
CA ARG A 749 24.84 -7.59 -18.28
C ARG A 749 24.07 -8.67 -19.03
N THR A 750 23.52 -9.66 -18.33
CA THR A 750 22.73 -10.73 -18.98
C THR A 750 21.49 -11.10 -18.16
N ILE A 751 20.42 -11.51 -18.85
CA ILE A 751 19.19 -12.02 -18.23
C ILE A 751 19.50 -13.27 -17.38
N ALA A 752 20.41 -14.12 -17.87
CA ALA A 752 20.85 -15.35 -17.20
C ALA A 752 21.46 -15.06 -15.82
N THR A 753 22.33 -14.05 -15.71
CA THR A 753 22.94 -13.67 -14.43
C THR A 753 21.89 -13.12 -13.46
N ILE A 754 20.95 -12.32 -13.95
CA ILE A 754 19.86 -11.77 -13.14
C ILE A 754 18.99 -12.90 -12.59
N GLU A 755 18.54 -13.83 -13.44
CA GLU A 755 17.72 -14.98 -13.03
C GLU A 755 18.47 -15.85 -12.01
N LYS A 756 19.74 -16.17 -12.28
CA LYS A 756 20.59 -16.96 -11.38
C LYS A 756 20.69 -16.32 -10.00
N THR A 757 20.97 -15.03 -9.93
CA THR A 757 21.17 -14.33 -8.64
C THR A 757 19.87 -14.03 -7.90
N LEU A 758 18.76 -13.86 -8.61
CA LEU A 758 17.42 -13.83 -8.03
C LEU A 758 17.02 -15.20 -7.47
N ALA A 759 17.26 -16.29 -8.18
CA ALA A 759 16.91 -17.64 -7.70
C ALA A 759 17.69 -18.05 -6.44
N GLU A 760 18.91 -17.54 -6.26
CA GLU A 760 19.75 -17.82 -5.09
C GLU A 760 19.23 -17.19 -3.78
N ARG A 761 18.60 -16.01 -3.84
CA ARG A 761 18.22 -15.22 -2.64
C ARG A 761 16.76 -14.77 -2.58
N GLU A 762 16.06 -14.84 -3.71
CA GLU A 762 14.69 -14.37 -3.92
C GLU A 762 14.47 -12.94 -3.39
N ASP A 763 15.44 -12.07 -3.64
CA ASP A 763 15.52 -10.70 -3.17
C ASP A 763 15.78 -9.77 -4.36
N PRO A 764 14.85 -8.86 -4.72
CA PRO A 764 15.02 -7.98 -5.88
C PRO A 764 16.18 -7.00 -5.71
N ARG A 765 16.50 -6.61 -4.48
CA ARG A 765 17.65 -5.74 -4.18
C ARG A 765 18.95 -6.52 -4.21
N GLY A 766 18.91 -7.84 -4.14
CA GLY A 766 20.04 -8.75 -4.29
C GLY A 766 20.29 -9.27 -5.71
N ALA A 767 19.59 -8.76 -6.73
CA ALA A 767 19.81 -9.18 -8.12
C ALA A 767 21.06 -8.49 -8.72
N PHE A 768 21.98 -9.28 -9.28
CA PHE A 768 23.16 -8.80 -9.99
C PHE A 768 23.03 -9.11 -11.48
N SER A 769 23.49 -8.18 -12.32
CA SER A 769 23.31 -8.26 -13.77
C SER A 769 24.50 -8.84 -14.51
N ALA A 770 25.70 -8.83 -13.91
CA ALA A 770 26.91 -9.34 -14.53
C ALA A 770 27.72 -10.23 -13.55
N GLU A 771 28.55 -11.12 -14.10
CA GLU A 771 29.47 -11.95 -13.33
C GLU A 771 30.86 -12.01 -13.98
N VAL A 772 31.91 -12.01 -13.15
CA VAL A 772 33.30 -12.23 -13.57
C VAL A 772 33.88 -13.33 -12.70
N SER A 773 34.31 -14.43 -13.31
CA SER A 773 34.97 -15.52 -12.60
C SER A 773 36.48 -15.45 -12.78
N ILE A 774 37.22 -15.54 -11.69
CA ILE A 774 38.68 -15.58 -11.68
C ILE A 774 39.16 -16.87 -11.02
N THR A 775 40.27 -17.40 -11.53
CA THR A 775 41.05 -18.45 -10.85
C THR A 775 42.22 -17.80 -10.15
N LEU A 776 42.47 -18.23 -8.92
CA LEU A 776 43.53 -17.76 -8.06
C LEU A 776 44.62 -18.84 -8.02
N PRO A 777 45.90 -18.46 -8.02
CA PRO A 777 46.98 -19.43 -7.88
C PRO A 777 46.83 -20.16 -6.54
N ALA A 778 47.05 -21.48 -6.55
CA ALA A 778 47.06 -22.27 -5.32
C ALA A 778 48.07 -21.69 -4.32
N GLN A 779 47.64 -21.47 -3.08
CA GLN A 779 48.55 -21.06 -2.00
C GLN A 779 49.69 -22.09 -1.89
N ARG A 780 50.94 -21.61 -1.86
CA ARG A 780 52.13 -22.45 -1.67
C ARG A 780 52.37 -22.81 -0.22
#